data_AF-A0A851F9A6-F1
#
_entry.id   AF-A0A851F9A6-F1
#
_cell.length_a   1.000
_cell.length_b   1.000
_cell.length_c   1.000
_cell.angle_alpha   90.00
_cell.angle_beta   90.00
_cell.angle_gamma   90.00
#
_symmetry.space_group_name_H-M   'P 1'
#
loop_
_entity.id
_entity.type
_entity.pdbx_description
1 polymer ?
#
loop_
_entity_poly.entity_id
_entity_poly.type
_entity_poly.pdbx_seq_one_letter_code
_entity_poly.pdbx_strand_id
1 'polypeptide(L)'
;SGSVVVNSCSSAAEQLCNFVCDCSDCSDENQCGYLRGSAALGTTFTCDFEDGDCGWQDMSTSTYRWVRGRASPAVWSTGPHSDHTVGTDLGWFLVTVSPPAKTAGMAWLRSPDMQEAAATCEIRAWYHLSGSWLNETEQPVLRLDMAYGDEVVGLWQSPERSSKGWHQLVTYLGRVTGQFQLIFSLAQPAACGAEVALDDIIFRNCGFPGPRQQDCGAQEKNCSRGSCLAQHRFCDGTDDCGDSSDESLEECKVFTNCSFEHDLCGWEAEDGSPSWDRNTSLNLGTSYSIPTRDHSSNSRTGFFLHVGSAPAAGTSSPARLSSPSFKATNSCSLVLYCHLHGSATSTLSISYVTNTTQNLMRERTGDLGSCWVRERVDFKVTEPFRVLIEGVAGSGGTVAIDDLILSPGCEQEQETPVMLPGRAGAGSCPADQVACGSGGCVAAELVCDFADTCADGSDEKHCGATTFETGAGGWHDVSVGRLRWALQTLTEPDPFLTVFLCPGTFLTLQEGEGQMVDAAKARTPLLGPSSPSCAMEMSYHIHSDPQGFLAVSIMDHTSGTTQLAWHTQGRGSPAGGHVRVPLGERSRPFQVELLALVDLQSSASVGIDEVTFQQCSLSEVSPAAAELSCNFERDMCGWYQDHSSDFKWVRSMGQGQGTDHTTGSGYFLSVDPSAPWSRGQRAQLITSRQEPAASPRCLSFWYRLAGPQIGTMNLKLQLEGGEEKVLWTRRGTQGSIWHRAWATLPATGQQRYRGCLTPWPGWQVAFEVLRDGFLGDVGLDDVALTAGPCGAELSCSFEAEGCGLAASGRGTWQRQSNVTGTAAGPAADHTTGTAAGHYMVVSTGRGSLPAGHTAVLTSQPYQPSVPIQCLAFWYQLSAGTPGSLGVFVKQSGTQRKVLSVSTMEGSGWNHGHVTVQPDGDWQVVFEAVGAGADHGYIALDDLHVSDGACPKPASCDFEQDMCGWSSPLDPRLHGFAWGWKSGMPLAKYPGPEQDHTLGTRNGHYVHFDTSVLGAGGTSALLESHPLPAATESCLRFWYHMDIPEHLSSGELRVTLQSTTGQRTLWSVAGHHTRGWQSCVVPVQSPSGFQIIFEITTGRWPMEGTVALDDIVYSAGMSCQSSMQEPVEEKPSGSFVTQVVLGLLLALIVVLLLAAGGWYWLKPRGVAGRTSAESEGPQGFDNITFRD
;
A
#
# COMPACT_ATOMS: atom_id res chain seq x y z
N SER A 1 -9.62 4.13 32.43
CA SER A 1 -9.90 5.40 33.12
C SER A 1 -9.07 6.48 32.44
N GLY A 2 -9.69 7.28 31.57
CA GLY A 2 -9.00 8.25 30.71
C GLY A 2 -8.50 9.47 31.49
N SER A 3 -7.26 9.86 31.26
CA SER A 3 -6.74 11.16 31.67
C SER A 3 -7.35 12.24 30.78
N VAL A 4 -8.44 12.86 31.25
CA VAL A 4 -8.88 14.14 30.70
C VAL A 4 -7.77 15.13 30.98
N VAL A 5 -6.97 15.48 29.97
CA VAL A 5 -6.06 16.61 30.06
C VAL A 5 -6.95 17.84 30.13
N VAL A 6 -7.08 18.39 31.33
CA VAL A 6 -7.85 19.59 31.62
C VAL A 6 -7.11 20.77 30.98
N ASN A 7 -7.83 21.61 30.24
CA ASN A 7 -7.35 22.87 29.69
C ASN A 7 -6.41 23.58 30.69
N SER A 8 -5.16 23.82 30.29
CA SER A 8 -4.11 24.30 31.19
C SER A 8 -4.17 25.83 31.36
N CYS A 9 -4.97 26.52 30.54
CA CYS A 9 -5.21 27.95 30.56
C CYS A 9 -6.69 28.26 30.86
N SER A 10 -6.97 29.45 31.40
CA SER A 10 -8.34 29.93 31.62
C SER A 10 -8.88 30.64 30.38
N SER A 11 -8.95 29.95 29.24
CA SER A 11 -9.52 30.49 28.01
C SER A 11 -11.04 30.70 28.13
N ALA A 12 -11.57 31.70 27.41
CA ALA A 12 -13.02 31.93 27.36
C ALA A 12 -13.72 30.78 26.62
N ALA A 13 -15.02 30.57 26.84
CA ALA A 13 -15.76 29.50 26.16
C ALA A 13 -15.75 29.63 24.62
N GLU A 14 -15.61 30.87 24.12
CA GLU A 14 -15.51 31.21 22.69
C GLU A 14 -14.12 30.91 22.09
N GLN A 15 -13.15 30.57 22.95
CA GLN A 15 -11.75 30.24 22.60
C GLN A 15 -11.45 28.75 22.78
N LEU A 16 -12.49 27.92 22.88
CA LEU A 16 -12.36 26.46 22.95
C LEU A 16 -12.82 25.90 21.61
N CYS A 17 -11.98 25.05 21.01
CA CYS A 17 -12.28 24.37 19.76
C CYS A 17 -12.57 25.33 18.60
N ASN A 18 -11.74 26.38 18.49
CA ASN A 18 -11.82 27.39 17.44
C ASN A 18 -10.74 27.24 16.35
N PHE A 19 -9.99 26.13 16.38
CA PHE A 19 -8.89 25.83 15.46
C PHE A 19 -7.73 26.83 15.53
N VAL A 20 -7.62 27.61 16.60
CA VAL A 20 -6.53 28.56 16.87
C VAL A 20 -5.92 28.20 18.23
N CYS A 21 -4.60 28.02 18.27
CA CYS A 21 -3.91 27.84 19.55
C CYS A 21 -3.84 29.17 20.32
N ASP A 22 -4.82 29.44 21.18
CA ASP A 22 -4.78 30.61 22.05
C ASP A 22 -3.85 30.37 23.24
N CYS A 23 -3.61 29.11 23.62
CA CYS A 23 -2.72 28.74 24.72
C CYS A 23 -1.34 28.27 24.25
N SER A 24 -0.31 28.52 25.07
CA SER A 24 1.08 28.23 24.70
C SER A 24 1.38 26.75 24.46
N ASP A 25 0.53 25.87 24.97
CA ASP A 25 0.56 24.41 24.78
C ASP A 25 -0.61 23.89 23.92
N CYS A 26 -1.43 24.78 23.36
CA CYS A 26 -2.66 24.50 22.61
C CYS A 26 -3.67 23.60 23.35
N SER A 27 -3.67 23.64 24.67
CA SER A 27 -4.55 22.76 25.48
C SER A 27 -6.04 23.07 25.37
N ASP A 28 -6.38 24.26 24.87
CA ASP A 28 -7.70 24.73 24.46
C ASP A 28 -8.29 23.92 23.29
N GLU A 29 -7.44 23.29 22.47
CA GLU A 29 -7.84 22.56 21.26
C GLU A 29 -7.71 21.02 21.37
N ASN A 30 -7.16 20.52 22.49
CA ASN A 30 -6.88 19.09 22.68
C ASN A 30 -8.13 18.19 22.59
N GLN A 31 -9.30 18.73 22.89
CA GLN A 31 -10.55 17.95 22.92
C GLN A 31 -11.26 17.87 21.57
N CYS A 32 -10.77 18.57 20.54
CA CYS A 32 -11.38 18.73 19.21
C CYS A 32 -10.40 18.42 18.08
N GLY A 33 -9.40 17.60 18.39
CA GLY A 33 -8.48 17.04 17.39
C GLY A 33 -7.08 17.64 17.42
N TYR A 34 -6.71 18.52 18.35
CA TYR A 34 -5.30 18.93 18.46
C TYR A 34 -4.45 17.82 19.10
N LEU A 35 -3.49 17.29 18.35
CA LEU A 35 -2.48 16.34 18.82
C LEU A 35 -1.09 16.98 18.66
N ARG A 36 -0.41 17.22 19.79
CA ARG A 36 0.93 17.81 19.80
C ARG A 36 1.94 16.80 19.25
N GLY A 37 2.24 16.90 17.96
CA GLY A 37 3.33 16.14 17.32
C GLY A 37 2.91 14.83 16.64
N SER A 38 1.82 14.82 15.86
CA SER A 38 1.65 13.77 14.83
C SER A 38 2.73 13.94 13.76
N ALA A 39 3.88 13.33 14.00
CA ALA A 39 4.97 13.23 13.03
C ALA A 39 4.59 12.40 11.79
N ALA A 40 3.48 11.65 11.85
CA ALA A 40 3.02 10.74 10.80
C ALA A 40 2.28 11.45 9.65
N LEU A 41 1.49 12.49 9.93
CA LEU A 41 0.61 13.13 8.92
C LEU A 41 0.89 14.63 8.70
N GLY A 42 1.72 15.26 9.53
CA GLY A 42 2.18 16.64 9.32
C GLY A 42 1.12 17.73 9.51
N THR A 43 -0.02 17.43 10.13
CA THR A 43 -1.12 18.38 10.41
C THR A 43 -1.43 18.43 11.91
N THR A 44 -1.73 19.63 12.44
CA THR A 44 -1.89 19.87 13.89
C THR A 44 -3.26 19.50 14.46
N PHE A 45 -4.30 19.47 13.62
CA PHE A 45 -5.68 19.15 14.01
C PHE A 45 -6.13 17.82 13.38
N THR A 46 -5.67 16.70 13.94
CA THR A 46 -5.97 15.34 13.49
C THR A 46 -6.41 14.48 14.67
N CYS A 47 -7.44 13.66 14.47
CA CYS A 47 -7.79 12.56 15.35
C CYS A 47 -7.50 11.22 14.66
N ASP A 48 -6.40 10.59 15.06
CA ASP A 48 -5.90 9.30 14.56
C ASP A 48 -6.34 8.11 15.44
N PHE A 49 -7.11 8.38 16.51
CA PHE A 49 -7.58 7.40 17.48
C PHE A 49 -6.49 6.58 18.19
N GLU A 50 -5.21 6.92 18.12
CA GLU A 50 -4.11 6.14 18.72
C GLU A 50 -3.97 6.33 20.23
N ASP A 51 -4.21 7.56 20.72
CA ASP A 51 -4.14 7.88 22.14
C ASP A 51 -5.52 7.87 22.83
N GLY A 52 -6.60 8.11 22.08
CA GLY A 52 -7.96 8.25 22.61
C GLY A 52 -9.00 8.58 21.54
N ASP A 53 -10.26 8.80 21.95
CA ASP A 53 -11.36 9.07 21.01
C ASP A 53 -11.43 10.55 20.56
N CYS A 54 -10.43 11.37 20.92
CA CYS A 54 -10.34 12.82 20.65
C CYS A 54 -11.63 13.62 20.91
N GLY A 55 -12.40 13.22 21.93
CA GLY A 55 -13.66 13.87 22.30
C GLY A 55 -14.88 13.44 21.48
N TRP A 56 -14.72 12.58 20.46
CA TRP A 56 -15.84 11.99 19.72
C TRP A 56 -16.66 11.05 20.62
N GLN A 57 -17.99 11.13 20.48
CA GLN A 57 -18.93 10.40 21.33
C GLN A 57 -19.94 9.62 20.50
N ASP A 58 -20.08 8.32 20.81
CA ASP A 58 -21.19 7.52 20.31
C ASP A 58 -22.50 7.95 20.97
N MET A 59 -23.49 8.33 20.14
CA MET A 59 -24.83 8.75 20.54
C MET A 59 -25.88 7.71 20.13
N SER A 60 -25.44 6.49 19.81
CA SER A 60 -26.29 5.45 19.26
C SER A 60 -27.24 4.90 20.33
N THR A 61 -28.54 4.84 20.04
CA THR A 61 -29.55 4.34 21.00
C THR A 61 -29.76 2.82 20.92
N SER A 62 -29.11 2.16 19.97
CA SER A 62 -29.27 0.73 19.70
C SER A 62 -28.01 -0.07 20.08
N THR A 63 -28.06 -1.40 19.98
CA THR A 63 -26.84 -2.22 20.14
C THR A 63 -25.83 -2.02 19.01
N TYR A 64 -26.27 -1.40 17.90
CA TYR A 64 -25.42 -0.95 16.81
C TYR A 64 -24.81 0.40 17.19
N ARG A 65 -23.51 0.42 17.48
CA ARG A 65 -22.78 1.57 18.02
C ARG A 65 -21.33 1.62 17.55
N TRP A 66 -20.70 2.77 17.67
CA TRP A 66 -19.28 2.96 17.43
C TRP A 66 -18.44 2.52 18.64
N VAL A 67 -17.36 1.80 18.38
CA VAL A 67 -16.37 1.41 19.38
C VAL A 67 -14.97 1.54 18.80
N ARG A 68 -13.98 1.86 19.64
CA ARG A 68 -12.58 1.81 19.26
C ARG A 68 -12.13 0.35 19.13
N GLY A 69 -11.51 0.01 18.00
CA GLY A 69 -11.12 -1.35 17.63
C GLY A 69 -9.74 -1.41 16.99
N ARG A 70 -9.23 -2.63 16.84
CA ARG A 70 -7.99 -2.94 16.11
C ARG A 70 -8.27 -3.99 15.05
N ALA A 71 -7.42 -4.06 14.03
CA ALA A 71 -7.50 -5.16 13.08
C ALA A 71 -7.15 -6.49 13.78
N SER A 72 -7.89 -7.56 13.47
CA SER A 72 -7.71 -8.87 14.12
C SER A 72 -7.82 -10.03 13.13
N PRO A 73 -6.92 -11.03 13.23
CA PRO A 73 -6.97 -12.27 12.46
C PRO A 73 -8.27 -13.06 12.57
N ALA A 74 -8.96 -12.95 13.71
CA ALA A 74 -10.16 -13.74 13.97
C ALA A 74 -11.42 -13.23 13.24
N VAL A 75 -11.38 -12.03 12.64
CA VAL A 75 -12.55 -11.30 12.08
C VAL A 75 -12.44 -11.09 10.55
N TRP A 76 -11.53 -11.82 9.88
CA TRP A 76 -11.17 -11.72 8.45
C TRP A 76 -12.30 -11.79 7.41
N SER A 77 -13.57 -11.92 7.79
CA SER A 77 -14.69 -11.90 6.84
C SER A 77 -15.27 -10.51 6.55
N THR A 78 -15.14 -9.51 7.44
CA THR A 78 -15.90 -8.25 7.30
C THR A 78 -15.24 -6.95 7.74
N GLY A 79 -14.14 -6.90 8.51
CA GLY A 79 -13.53 -5.63 8.99
C GLY A 79 -12.32 -5.15 8.16
N PRO A 80 -11.78 -3.93 8.41
CA PRO A 80 -10.51 -3.48 7.81
C PRO A 80 -9.32 -4.36 8.28
N HIS A 81 -8.36 -4.57 7.38
CA HIS A 81 -7.23 -5.49 7.61
C HIS A 81 -6.07 -4.86 8.37
N SER A 82 -5.94 -3.54 8.35
CA SER A 82 -4.97 -2.79 9.13
C SER A 82 -5.59 -1.46 9.54
N ASP A 83 -5.02 -0.85 10.56
CA ASP A 83 -5.19 0.56 10.86
C ASP A 83 -4.69 1.44 9.69
N HIS A 84 -5.29 2.62 9.48
CA HIS A 84 -4.87 3.52 8.41
C HIS A 84 -3.68 4.40 8.83
N THR A 85 -3.65 4.87 10.08
CA THR A 85 -2.58 5.72 10.65
C THR A 85 -1.23 5.01 10.67
N VAL A 86 -1.16 3.85 11.33
CA VAL A 86 0.07 3.06 11.53
C VAL A 86 0.32 2.13 10.36
N GLY A 87 -0.73 1.80 9.60
CA GLY A 87 -0.65 0.83 8.52
C GLY A 87 -0.45 -0.60 9.02
N THR A 88 -0.68 -0.93 10.29
CA THR A 88 -0.52 -2.31 10.81
C THR A 88 -1.74 -2.73 11.61
N ASP A 89 -1.78 -3.97 12.10
CA ASP A 89 -2.80 -4.43 13.04
C ASP A 89 -2.60 -3.92 14.48
N LEU A 90 -1.52 -3.17 14.74
CA LEU A 90 -1.21 -2.58 16.05
C LEU A 90 -1.88 -1.23 16.31
N GLY A 91 -2.29 -0.52 15.25
CA GLY A 91 -2.97 0.78 15.34
C GLY A 91 -4.45 0.65 15.71
N TRP A 92 -5.10 1.79 15.94
CA TRP A 92 -6.46 1.89 16.44
C TRP A 92 -7.33 2.78 15.57
N PHE A 93 -8.54 2.30 15.28
CA PHE A 93 -9.57 3.04 14.56
C PHE A 93 -10.94 2.89 15.22
N LEU A 94 -11.93 3.69 14.82
CA LEU A 94 -13.32 3.49 15.23
C LEU A 94 -14.01 2.51 14.29
N VAL A 95 -14.76 1.55 14.83
CA VAL A 95 -15.52 0.55 14.06
C VAL A 95 -16.91 0.35 14.64
N THR A 96 -17.88 0.02 13.80
CA THR A 96 -19.23 -0.35 14.24
C THR A 96 -19.30 -1.82 14.67
N VAL A 97 -19.97 -2.11 15.78
CA VAL A 97 -20.23 -3.49 16.19
C VAL A 97 -21.38 -4.10 15.39
N SER A 98 -21.19 -5.30 14.83
CA SER A 98 -22.22 -6.02 14.05
C SER A 98 -23.57 -6.09 14.80
N PRO A 99 -24.71 -5.70 14.17
CA PRO A 99 -26.02 -5.74 14.81
C PRO A 99 -26.56 -7.17 14.94
N PRO A 100 -27.41 -7.47 15.94
CA PRO A 100 -28.18 -8.71 15.95
C PRO A 100 -29.12 -8.74 14.72
N ALA A 101 -29.13 -9.88 14.02
CA ALA A 101 -29.56 -10.10 12.64
C ALA A 101 -31.03 -9.78 12.22
N LYS A 102 -31.78 -8.91 12.92
CA LYS A 102 -33.23 -8.70 12.66
C LYS A 102 -33.79 -7.28 12.77
N THR A 103 -32.98 -6.24 13.01
CA THR A 103 -33.49 -4.86 13.12
C THR A 103 -32.60 -3.86 12.39
N ALA A 104 -33.21 -2.93 11.64
CA ALA A 104 -32.51 -1.77 11.12
C ALA A 104 -31.96 -0.95 12.30
N GLY A 105 -30.65 -0.72 12.30
CA GLY A 105 -29.96 0.07 13.31
C GLY A 105 -29.38 1.33 12.67
N MET A 106 -29.41 2.44 13.41
CA MET A 106 -28.62 3.62 13.08
C MET A 106 -27.55 3.79 14.14
N ALA A 107 -26.32 4.01 13.70
CA ALA A 107 -25.20 4.40 14.56
C ALA A 107 -24.87 5.87 14.32
N TRP A 108 -24.70 6.64 15.40
CA TRP A 108 -24.40 8.07 15.38
C TRP A 108 -23.12 8.33 16.17
N LEU A 109 -22.15 8.94 15.52
CA LEU A 109 -20.92 9.42 16.15
C LEU A 109 -20.92 10.95 16.06
N ARG A 110 -20.75 11.63 17.18
CA ARG A 110 -20.86 13.08 17.29
C ARG A 110 -19.54 13.69 17.77
N SER A 111 -19.15 14.80 17.15
CA SER A 111 -17.99 15.57 17.55
C SER A 111 -18.24 16.36 18.85
N PRO A 112 -17.17 16.84 19.50
CA PRO A 112 -17.25 17.95 20.45
C PRO A 112 -17.92 19.19 19.84
N ASP A 113 -18.28 20.13 20.71
CA ASP A 113 -18.75 21.46 20.30
C ASP A 113 -17.58 22.25 19.69
N MET A 114 -17.68 22.57 18.41
CA MET A 114 -16.71 23.39 17.66
C MET A 114 -17.19 24.83 17.59
N GLN A 115 -16.28 25.79 17.47
CA GLN A 115 -16.56 27.24 17.47
C GLN A 115 -15.93 27.94 16.28
N GLU A 116 -16.75 28.55 15.42
CA GLU A 116 -16.32 29.26 14.21
C GLU A 116 -15.55 28.38 13.21
N ALA A 117 -15.88 28.50 11.92
CA ALA A 117 -15.08 27.90 10.86
C ALA A 117 -14.91 28.87 9.70
N ALA A 118 -13.67 28.96 9.21
CA ALA A 118 -13.33 29.67 7.99
C ALA A 118 -13.99 29.01 6.77
N ALA A 119 -14.27 29.80 5.72
CA ALA A 119 -14.82 29.30 4.47
C ALA A 119 -13.93 28.22 3.80
N THR A 120 -12.62 28.25 4.08
CA THR A 120 -11.64 27.28 3.60
C THR A 120 -11.56 25.98 4.42
N CYS A 121 -12.40 25.83 5.45
CA CYS A 121 -12.36 24.67 6.34
C CYS A 121 -12.64 23.38 5.57
N GLU A 122 -11.63 22.52 5.53
CA GLU A 122 -11.64 21.24 4.86
C GLU A 122 -11.58 20.13 5.90
N ILE A 123 -12.50 19.17 5.77
CA ILE A 123 -12.56 17.97 6.61
C ILE A 123 -12.16 16.79 5.74
N ARG A 124 -11.12 16.07 6.17
CA ARG A 124 -10.73 14.79 5.58
C ARG A 124 -10.92 13.69 6.62
N ALA A 125 -11.32 12.50 6.19
CA ALA A 125 -11.26 11.31 7.03
C ALA A 125 -11.09 10.06 6.17
N TRP A 126 -10.65 8.97 6.77
CA TRP A 126 -10.54 7.68 6.11
C TRP A 126 -11.65 6.77 6.61
N TYR A 127 -12.33 6.10 5.68
CA TYR A 127 -13.42 5.18 5.98
C TYR A 127 -13.25 3.85 5.26
N HIS A 128 -13.68 2.76 5.90
CA HIS A 128 -13.76 1.44 5.30
C HIS A 128 -15.21 0.96 5.37
N LEU A 129 -15.81 0.64 4.22
CA LEU A 129 -17.17 0.11 4.11
C LEU A 129 -17.11 -1.31 3.54
N SER A 130 -17.53 -2.31 4.32
CA SER A 130 -17.50 -3.73 3.94
C SER A 130 -18.82 -4.44 4.25
N GLY A 131 -19.30 -5.29 3.34
CA GLY A 131 -20.54 -6.07 3.51
C GLY A 131 -20.62 -7.28 2.55
N SER A 132 -21.32 -8.35 2.95
CA SER A 132 -21.49 -9.56 2.14
C SER A 132 -22.58 -9.39 1.09
N TRP A 133 -22.20 -9.27 -0.18
CA TRP A 133 -23.10 -9.00 -1.30
C TRP A 133 -23.76 -10.27 -1.86
N LEU A 134 -24.77 -10.78 -1.17
CA LEU A 134 -25.67 -11.79 -1.72
C LEU A 134 -27.06 -11.15 -1.93
N ASN A 135 -27.24 -10.60 -3.14
CA ASN A 135 -28.47 -10.07 -3.78
C ASN A 135 -28.81 -8.58 -3.56
N GLU A 136 -29.17 -7.92 -4.66
CA GLU A 136 -29.38 -6.47 -4.87
C GLU A 136 -30.42 -5.80 -3.95
N THR A 137 -30.13 -4.57 -3.47
CA THR A 137 -30.84 -3.28 -3.77
C THR A 137 -30.61 -2.18 -2.72
N GLU A 138 -30.18 -2.50 -1.49
CA GLU A 138 -29.94 -1.49 -0.44
C GLU A 138 -28.54 -1.64 0.18
N GLN A 139 -27.72 -0.60 0.05
CA GLN A 139 -26.35 -0.56 0.56
C GLN A 139 -26.26 0.28 1.85
N PRO A 140 -25.30 -0.01 2.76
CA PRO A 140 -25.01 0.88 3.87
C PRO A 140 -24.50 2.22 3.33
N VAL A 141 -25.09 3.31 3.82
CA VAL A 141 -24.69 4.67 3.43
C VAL A 141 -24.12 5.38 4.64
N LEU A 142 -22.84 5.72 4.59
CA LEU A 142 -22.20 6.61 5.56
C LEU A 142 -22.46 8.06 5.14
N ARG A 143 -22.92 8.88 6.09
CA ARG A 143 -23.15 10.31 5.90
C ARG A 143 -22.39 11.10 6.93
N LEU A 144 -21.93 12.28 6.52
CA LEU A 144 -21.39 13.30 7.39
C LEU A 144 -22.30 14.53 7.32
N ASP A 145 -22.89 14.88 8.45
CA ASP A 145 -23.81 15.99 8.61
C ASP A 145 -23.24 17.02 9.60
N MET A 146 -23.59 18.29 9.41
CA MET A 146 -23.31 19.39 10.34
C MET A 146 -24.60 19.81 11.03
N ALA A 147 -24.58 19.87 12.36
CA ALA A 147 -25.61 20.49 13.16
C ALA A 147 -25.19 21.92 13.51
N TYR A 148 -25.96 22.90 13.05
CA TYR A 148 -25.73 24.32 13.28
C TYR A 148 -27.06 25.02 13.58
N GLY A 149 -27.18 25.64 14.76
CA GLY A 149 -28.45 26.16 15.27
C GLY A 149 -29.50 25.05 15.42
N ASP A 150 -30.67 25.23 14.80
CA ASP A 150 -31.76 24.24 14.74
C ASP A 150 -31.75 23.42 13.43
N GLU A 151 -30.75 23.62 12.55
CA GLU A 151 -30.66 22.96 11.26
C GLU A 151 -29.61 21.84 11.24
N VAL A 152 -29.88 20.80 10.44
CA VAL A 152 -28.93 19.74 10.11
C VAL A 152 -28.71 19.73 8.61
N VAL A 153 -27.46 19.97 8.21
CA VAL A 153 -27.03 20.14 6.82
C VAL A 153 -26.09 19.02 6.43
N GLY A 154 -26.39 18.32 5.34
CA GLY A 154 -25.52 17.26 4.84
C GLY A 154 -24.26 17.82 4.19
N LEU A 155 -23.09 17.34 4.60
CA LEU A 155 -21.80 17.74 4.02
C LEU A 155 -21.28 16.71 3.02
N TRP A 156 -21.53 15.42 3.26
CA TRP A 156 -21.01 14.34 2.42
C TRP A 156 -21.80 13.05 2.59
N GLN A 157 -21.82 12.23 1.53
CA GLN A 157 -22.42 10.90 1.50
C GLN A 157 -21.52 9.92 0.75
N SER A 158 -21.42 8.69 1.25
CA SER A 158 -20.66 7.62 0.59
C SER A 158 -21.28 7.22 -0.77
N PRO A 159 -20.46 6.98 -1.81
CA PRO A 159 -20.94 6.50 -3.11
C PRO A 159 -21.71 5.18 -3.03
N GLU A 160 -22.58 4.92 -4.02
CA GLU A 160 -23.36 3.68 -4.13
C GLU A 160 -22.53 2.42 -4.45
N ARG A 161 -21.21 2.52 -4.62
CA ARG A 161 -20.31 1.37 -4.79
C ARG A 161 -18.97 1.73 -4.16
N SER A 162 -18.65 1.17 -3.00
CA SER A 162 -17.31 1.24 -2.44
C SER A 162 -16.58 -0.09 -2.66
N SER A 163 -15.35 -0.04 -3.15
CA SER A 163 -14.45 -1.20 -3.23
C SER A 163 -13.91 -1.57 -1.83
N LYS A 164 -13.29 -2.75 -1.70
CA LYS A 164 -12.66 -3.19 -0.45
C LYS A 164 -11.41 -2.33 -0.18
N GLY A 165 -11.22 -1.86 1.06
CA GLY A 165 -10.07 -1.03 1.46
C GLY A 165 -10.45 0.30 2.11
N TRP A 166 -9.45 1.06 2.55
CA TRP A 166 -9.62 2.39 3.12
C TRP A 166 -9.82 3.42 2.01
N HIS A 167 -10.86 4.24 2.14
CA HIS A 167 -11.23 5.31 1.22
C HIS A 167 -11.14 6.66 1.91
N GLN A 168 -10.71 7.67 1.18
CA GLN A 168 -10.67 9.03 1.71
C GLN A 168 -12.00 9.74 1.43
N LEU A 169 -12.61 10.31 2.45
CA LEU A 169 -13.65 11.33 2.30
C LEU A 169 -13.01 12.72 2.40
N VAL A 170 -13.45 13.63 1.55
CA VAL A 170 -13.07 15.04 1.56
C VAL A 170 -14.36 15.84 1.42
N THR A 171 -14.58 16.76 2.35
CA THR A 171 -15.70 17.71 2.27
C THR A 171 -15.28 19.07 2.80
N TYR A 172 -16.01 20.09 2.38
CA TYR A 172 -15.78 21.47 2.77
C TYR A 172 -16.96 21.94 3.60
N LEU A 173 -16.68 22.57 4.73
CA LEU A 173 -17.71 23.03 5.66
C LEU A 173 -18.38 24.32 5.16
N GLY A 174 -17.60 25.19 4.50
CA GLY A 174 -17.99 26.57 4.22
C GLY A 174 -17.91 27.43 5.49
N ARG A 175 -18.29 28.71 5.37
CA ARG A 175 -18.27 29.65 6.50
C ARG A 175 -19.35 29.27 7.52
N VAL A 176 -18.97 29.12 8.79
CA VAL A 176 -19.90 28.87 9.91
C VAL A 176 -19.60 29.83 11.06
N THR A 177 -20.59 30.66 11.42
CA THR A 177 -20.49 31.65 12.50
C THR A 177 -21.03 31.06 13.81
N GLY A 178 -20.25 30.98 14.88
CA GLY A 178 -20.66 30.41 16.16
C GLY A 178 -20.50 28.88 16.29
N GLN A 179 -21.31 28.28 17.17
CA GLN A 179 -21.15 26.90 17.61
C GLN A 179 -21.78 25.88 16.66
N PHE A 180 -21.05 24.81 16.33
CA PHE A 180 -21.54 23.71 15.50
C PHE A 180 -21.01 22.34 15.95
N GLN A 181 -21.63 21.26 15.48
CA GLN A 181 -21.18 19.88 15.70
C GLN A 181 -21.22 19.08 14.39
N LEU A 182 -20.30 18.13 14.24
CA LEU A 182 -20.28 17.18 13.15
C LEU A 182 -20.84 15.82 13.61
N ILE A 183 -21.62 15.19 12.73
CA ILE A 183 -22.30 13.94 13.01
C ILE A 183 -22.03 12.97 11.87
N PHE A 184 -21.33 11.88 12.16
CA PHE A 184 -21.29 10.72 11.29
C PHE A 184 -22.50 9.85 11.58
N SER A 185 -23.33 9.62 10.55
CA SER A 185 -24.50 8.77 10.64
C SER A 185 -24.39 7.60 9.66
N LEU A 186 -24.77 6.43 10.14
CA LEU A 186 -24.75 5.21 9.35
C LEU A 186 -26.10 4.52 9.45
N ALA A 187 -26.79 4.40 8.32
CA ALA A 187 -28.04 3.67 8.21
C ALA A 187 -27.79 2.28 7.62
N GLN A 188 -28.12 1.23 8.38
CA GLN A 188 -27.94 -0.16 7.94
C GLN A 188 -29.29 -0.86 7.73
N PRO A 189 -29.53 -1.45 6.54
CA PRO A 189 -30.71 -2.30 6.29
C PRO A 189 -30.68 -3.58 7.14
N ALA A 190 -31.86 -4.08 7.52
CA ALA A 190 -32.01 -5.20 8.46
C ALA A 190 -31.39 -6.55 8.02
N ALA A 191 -30.97 -6.68 6.76
CA ALA A 191 -30.43 -7.92 6.16
C ALA A 191 -28.92 -7.88 5.86
N CYS A 192 -28.27 -6.73 6.03
CA CYS A 192 -26.84 -6.59 5.73
C CYS A 192 -26.04 -6.64 7.03
N GLY A 193 -24.98 -7.44 7.09
CA GLY A 193 -23.96 -7.40 8.15
C GLY A 193 -22.76 -6.57 7.70
N ALA A 194 -22.97 -5.27 7.47
CA ALA A 194 -21.92 -4.36 7.06
C ALA A 194 -21.16 -3.85 8.28
N GLU A 195 -19.84 -3.84 8.20
CA GLU A 195 -18.95 -3.22 9.19
C GLU A 195 -18.36 -1.96 8.58
N VAL A 196 -18.34 -0.89 9.38
CA VAL A 196 -17.81 0.40 8.94
C VAL A 196 -16.74 0.82 9.91
N ALA A 197 -15.58 1.18 9.37
CA ALA A 197 -14.50 1.77 10.14
C ALA A 197 -14.26 3.21 9.71
N LEU A 198 -13.84 4.04 10.67
CA LEU A 198 -13.43 5.42 10.52
C LEU A 198 -12.08 5.61 11.19
N ASP A 199 -11.19 6.32 10.52
CA ASP A 199 -9.85 6.63 11.00
C ASP A 199 -9.39 8.01 10.49
N ASP A 200 -8.38 8.60 11.13
CA ASP A 200 -7.69 9.81 10.69
C ASP A 200 -8.61 10.99 10.30
N ILE A 201 -9.40 11.50 11.26
CA ILE A 201 -10.23 12.69 11.02
C ILE A 201 -9.37 13.96 11.11
N ILE A 202 -9.14 14.60 9.98
CA ILE A 202 -8.23 15.74 9.82
C ILE A 202 -9.02 17.01 9.49
N PHE A 203 -8.73 18.08 10.22
CA PHE A 203 -9.24 19.44 9.95
C PHE A 203 -8.11 20.30 9.36
N ARG A 204 -8.31 20.83 8.15
CA ARG A 204 -7.33 21.70 7.48
C ARG A 204 -7.94 23.07 7.19
N ASN A 205 -7.16 24.12 7.45
CA ASN A 205 -7.52 25.52 7.14
C ASN A 205 -8.87 25.97 7.72
N CYS A 206 -9.25 25.44 8.89
CA CYS A 206 -10.50 25.79 9.57
C CYS A 206 -10.37 27.04 10.45
N GLY A 207 -9.17 27.32 10.97
CA GLY A 207 -8.87 28.54 11.71
C GLY A 207 -8.63 29.74 10.80
N PHE A 208 -8.91 30.94 11.31
CA PHE A 208 -8.68 32.20 10.59
C PHE A 208 -7.19 32.57 10.55
N PRO A 209 -6.73 33.32 9.53
CA PRO A 209 -5.36 33.81 9.49
C PRO A 209 -5.06 34.71 10.70
N GLY A 210 -3.97 34.38 11.42
CA GLY A 210 -3.53 35.13 12.59
C GLY A 210 -3.12 36.57 12.25
N PRO A 211 -3.17 37.50 13.23
CA PRO A 211 -2.81 38.90 13.00
C PRO A 211 -1.33 39.03 12.60
N ARG A 212 -1.04 39.59 11.42
CA ARG A 212 0.33 39.91 11.01
C ARG A 212 0.75 41.23 11.65
N GLN A 213 1.95 41.26 12.22
CA GLN A 213 2.60 42.50 12.62
C GLN A 213 3.18 43.18 11.37
N GLN A 214 2.55 44.28 10.95
CA GLN A 214 3.09 45.37 10.11
C GLN A 214 2.79 45.31 8.59
N ASP A 215 1.94 46.26 8.14
CA ASP A 215 1.56 46.70 6.78
C ASP A 215 1.29 45.64 5.69
N CYS A 216 0.04 45.60 5.19
CA CYS A 216 -0.37 44.76 4.06
C CYS A 216 0.37 45.12 2.77
N GLY A 217 0.58 44.12 1.88
CA GLY A 217 1.23 44.32 0.59
C GLY A 217 0.49 45.26 -0.35
N ALA A 218 1.13 45.70 -1.45
CA ALA A 218 0.56 46.68 -2.38
C ALA A 218 -0.73 46.25 -3.11
N GLN A 219 -1.07 44.95 -3.09
CA GLN A 219 -2.33 44.39 -3.64
C GLN A 219 -3.21 43.74 -2.57
N GLU A 220 -2.92 44.00 -1.30
CA GLU A 220 -3.65 43.49 -0.15
C GLU A 220 -4.30 44.64 0.62
N LYS A 221 -5.42 44.34 1.27
CA LYS A 221 -6.18 45.25 2.12
C LYS A 221 -6.39 44.61 3.49
N ASN A 222 -6.47 45.44 4.52
CA ASN A 222 -6.51 45.01 5.91
C ASN A 222 -7.95 44.71 6.36
N CYS A 223 -8.14 43.54 6.98
CA CYS A 223 -9.33 43.18 7.74
C CYS A 223 -9.38 43.93 9.08
N SER A 224 -10.57 44.05 9.68
CA SER A 224 -10.69 44.71 10.99
C SER A 224 -10.02 43.90 12.12
N ARG A 225 -9.95 42.57 11.99
CA ARG A 225 -9.16 41.65 12.83
C ARG A 225 -7.62 41.76 12.67
N GLY A 226 -7.11 42.54 11.71
CA GLY A 226 -5.66 42.76 11.52
C GLY A 226 -4.96 41.71 10.65
N SER A 227 -5.70 40.91 9.89
CA SER A 227 -5.20 40.06 8.80
C SER A 227 -5.23 40.80 7.46
N CYS A 228 -4.38 40.40 6.50
CA CYS A 228 -4.34 40.98 5.17
C CYS A 228 -4.97 40.01 4.15
N LEU A 229 -5.88 40.51 3.32
CA LEU A 229 -6.50 39.76 2.23
C LEU A 229 -6.25 40.46 0.90
N ALA A 230 -6.16 39.69 -0.18
CA ALA A 230 -6.02 40.26 -1.51
C ALA A 230 -7.25 41.11 -1.88
N GLN A 231 -7.01 42.24 -2.55
CA GLN A 231 -8.08 43.22 -2.87
C GLN A 231 -9.25 42.62 -3.67
N HIS A 232 -9.00 41.56 -4.45
CA HIS A 232 -10.00 40.87 -5.27
C HIS A 232 -10.92 39.91 -4.49
N ARG A 233 -10.65 39.70 -3.20
CA ARG A 233 -11.46 38.88 -2.27
C ARG A 233 -12.41 39.71 -1.40
N PHE A 234 -12.36 41.03 -1.52
CA PHE A 234 -13.36 41.90 -0.92
C PHE A 234 -14.61 41.92 -1.79
N CYS A 235 -15.79 41.86 -1.17
CA CYS A 235 -17.08 41.90 -1.84
C CYS A 235 -17.27 40.75 -2.84
N ASP A 236 -16.85 39.55 -2.46
CA ASP A 236 -16.98 38.34 -3.27
C ASP A 236 -17.98 37.33 -2.71
N GLY A 237 -18.77 37.73 -1.70
CA GLY A 237 -19.83 36.93 -1.10
C GLY A 237 -19.35 35.98 0.01
N THR A 238 -18.05 35.96 0.35
CA THR A 238 -17.49 35.10 1.39
C THR A 238 -16.83 35.90 2.50
N ASP A 239 -17.15 35.60 3.76
CA ASP A 239 -16.44 36.17 4.92
C ASP A 239 -15.08 35.47 5.12
N ASP A 240 -14.04 35.99 4.46
CA ASP A 240 -12.66 35.55 4.54
C ASP A 240 -11.92 36.19 5.74
N CYS A 241 -12.35 37.36 6.20
CA CYS A 241 -11.78 38.02 7.39
C CYS A 241 -12.19 37.35 8.70
N GLY A 242 -13.29 36.60 8.72
CA GLY A 242 -13.90 36.00 9.90
C GLY A 242 -14.64 36.99 10.81
N ASP A 243 -14.73 38.26 10.41
CA ASP A 243 -15.48 39.34 11.07
C ASP A 243 -16.42 40.08 10.11
N SER A 244 -16.55 39.57 8.87
CA SER A 244 -17.35 40.13 7.78
C SER A 244 -16.96 41.56 7.38
N SER A 245 -15.73 41.99 7.67
CA SER A 245 -15.28 43.33 7.30
C SER A 245 -15.00 43.50 5.80
N ASP A 246 -14.63 42.42 5.12
CA ASP A 246 -14.50 42.28 3.67
C ASP A 246 -15.82 42.33 2.93
N GLU A 247 -16.89 41.81 3.54
CA GLU A 247 -18.26 41.78 2.98
C GLU A 247 -19.17 42.88 3.56
N SER A 248 -18.56 43.97 4.04
CA SER A 248 -19.32 45.03 4.70
C SER A 248 -20.26 45.76 3.73
N LEU A 249 -21.49 46.02 4.18
CA LEU A 249 -22.52 46.70 3.39
C LEU A 249 -22.09 48.08 2.88
N GLU A 250 -21.20 48.80 3.58
CA GLU A 250 -20.75 50.12 3.14
C GLU A 250 -19.72 50.04 2.00
N GLU A 251 -18.83 49.05 2.02
CA GLU A 251 -17.82 48.88 0.98
C GLU A 251 -18.38 48.18 -0.27
N CYS A 252 -19.27 47.21 -0.08
CA CYS A 252 -19.80 46.37 -1.17
C CYS A 252 -21.04 46.94 -1.87
N LYS A 253 -21.56 48.09 -1.43
CA LYS A 253 -22.68 48.82 -2.07
C LYS A 253 -22.48 49.12 -3.55
N VAL A 254 -21.23 49.21 -4.02
CA VAL A 254 -20.89 49.54 -5.41
C VAL A 254 -20.92 48.29 -6.30
N PHE A 255 -20.86 47.09 -5.71
CA PHE A 255 -20.99 45.82 -6.41
C PHE A 255 -22.46 45.46 -6.58
N THR A 256 -22.78 44.78 -7.68
CA THR A 256 -24.13 44.23 -7.90
C THR A 256 -24.10 42.75 -7.57
N ASN A 257 -24.71 42.35 -6.45
CA ASN A 257 -24.81 40.95 -6.04
C ASN A 257 -26.20 40.38 -6.37
N CYS A 258 -26.25 39.23 -7.04
CA CYS A 258 -27.43 38.41 -7.23
C CYS A 258 -27.27 37.03 -6.58
N SER A 259 -27.80 36.90 -5.35
CA SER A 259 -27.79 35.68 -4.56
C SER A 259 -28.98 34.74 -4.83
N PHE A 260 -29.82 35.06 -5.82
CA PHE A 260 -31.05 34.35 -6.15
C PHE A 260 -32.09 34.16 -5.03
N GLU A 261 -31.93 34.75 -3.84
CA GLU A 261 -32.87 34.57 -2.71
C GLU A 261 -34.27 35.14 -2.96
N HIS A 262 -34.41 36.09 -3.88
CA HIS A 262 -35.68 36.76 -4.16
C HIS A 262 -36.13 36.59 -5.62
N ASP A 263 -35.24 36.84 -6.58
CA ASP A 263 -35.49 36.78 -8.03
C ASP A 263 -34.20 36.49 -8.82
N LEU A 264 -34.24 36.63 -10.15
CA LEU A 264 -33.07 36.47 -11.03
C LEU A 264 -32.26 37.76 -11.24
N CYS A 265 -32.54 38.83 -10.50
CA CYS A 265 -31.83 40.11 -10.52
C CYS A 265 -31.62 40.71 -11.93
N GLY A 266 -32.60 40.52 -12.82
CA GLY A 266 -32.55 40.99 -14.21
C GLY A 266 -31.82 40.07 -15.21
N TRP A 267 -31.37 38.90 -14.78
CA TRP A 267 -30.89 37.85 -15.67
C TRP A 267 -32.07 37.08 -16.30
N GLU A 268 -31.93 36.73 -17.57
CA GLU A 268 -32.95 36.05 -18.37
C GLU A 268 -32.50 34.62 -18.69
N ALA A 269 -33.24 33.63 -18.19
CA ALA A 269 -33.08 32.22 -18.57
C ALA A 269 -33.86 31.92 -19.85
N GLU A 270 -33.25 31.19 -20.80
CA GLU A 270 -33.91 30.83 -22.06
C GLU A 270 -35.02 29.78 -21.82
N ASP A 271 -36.21 30.02 -22.39
CA ASP A 271 -37.36 29.10 -22.30
C ASP A 271 -37.06 27.79 -23.06
N GLY A 272 -36.94 26.67 -22.35
CA GLY A 272 -36.63 25.36 -22.96
C GLY A 272 -36.37 24.23 -21.97
N SER A 273 -36.10 23.02 -22.48
CA SER A 273 -35.66 21.87 -21.70
C SER A 273 -34.37 21.33 -22.32
N PRO A 274 -33.20 21.43 -21.66
CA PRO A 274 -32.98 21.95 -20.30
C PRO A 274 -32.99 23.49 -20.20
N SER A 275 -33.40 24.04 -19.05
CA SER A 275 -33.31 25.47 -18.70
C SER A 275 -32.76 25.64 -17.27
N TRP A 276 -32.35 26.86 -16.92
CA TRP A 276 -31.88 27.19 -15.57
C TRP A 276 -33.07 27.37 -14.63
N ASP A 277 -33.20 26.47 -13.65
CA ASP A 277 -34.30 26.46 -12.70
C ASP A 277 -33.85 26.97 -11.33
N ARG A 278 -34.58 27.93 -10.76
CA ARG A 278 -34.36 28.45 -9.40
C ARG A 278 -35.03 27.54 -8.37
N ASN A 279 -34.26 26.90 -7.50
CA ASN A 279 -34.79 25.97 -6.49
C ASN A 279 -33.92 25.91 -5.22
N THR A 280 -34.36 25.15 -4.23
CA THR A 280 -33.65 24.92 -2.97
C THR A 280 -33.31 23.45 -2.79
N SER A 281 -32.28 23.15 -1.98
CA SER A 281 -31.90 21.78 -1.64
C SER A 281 -33.03 21.02 -0.93
N LEU A 282 -33.86 21.71 -0.14
CA LEU A 282 -35.01 21.10 0.54
C LEU A 282 -36.04 20.53 -0.44
N ASN A 283 -36.28 21.21 -1.57
CA ASN A 283 -37.26 20.79 -2.58
C ASN A 283 -36.71 19.73 -3.53
N LEU A 284 -35.42 19.82 -3.87
CA LEU A 284 -34.75 18.92 -4.81
C LEU A 284 -34.43 17.55 -4.20
N GLY A 285 -34.41 17.42 -2.87
CA GLY A 285 -34.22 16.17 -2.15
C GLY A 285 -32.76 15.92 -1.75
N THR A 286 -32.41 14.65 -1.56
CA THR A 286 -31.07 14.22 -1.10
C THR A 286 -30.37 13.31 -2.12
N SER A 287 -30.62 13.53 -3.41
CA SER A 287 -29.93 12.80 -4.47
C SER A 287 -28.44 13.17 -4.45
N TYR A 288 -27.58 12.19 -4.70
CA TYR A 288 -26.12 12.32 -4.57
C TYR A 288 -25.53 13.54 -5.33
N SER A 289 -26.03 13.85 -6.52
CA SER A 289 -25.48 14.91 -7.38
C SER A 289 -25.99 16.33 -7.10
N ILE A 290 -26.96 16.51 -6.20
CA ILE A 290 -27.63 17.81 -5.98
C ILE A 290 -26.89 18.58 -4.86
N PRO A 291 -26.70 19.91 -5.00
CA PRO A 291 -26.13 20.73 -3.92
C PRO A 291 -26.94 20.54 -2.62
N THR A 292 -26.26 20.25 -1.53
CA THR A 292 -26.92 20.00 -0.23
C THR A 292 -27.40 21.27 0.46
N ARG A 293 -26.84 22.42 0.07
CA ARG A 293 -27.10 23.77 0.58
C ARG A 293 -26.75 24.83 -0.46
N ASP A 294 -27.27 26.04 -0.32
CA ASP A 294 -26.84 27.21 -1.10
C ASP A 294 -25.47 27.72 -0.63
N HIS A 295 -24.84 28.59 -1.42
CA HIS A 295 -23.60 29.25 -1.03
C HIS A 295 -23.89 30.46 -0.12
N SER A 296 -24.87 31.30 -0.51
CA SER A 296 -25.19 32.58 0.11
C SER A 296 -25.37 32.54 1.64
N SER A 297 -26.13 31.57 2.13
CA SER A 297 -26.50 31.44 3.54
C SER A 297 -26.00 30.14 4.18
N ASN A 298 -25.32 29.29 3.41
CA ASN A 298 -24.86 27.97 3.83
C ASN A 298 -25.99 27.08 4.41
N SER A 299 -27.22 27.21 3.88
CA SER A 299 -28.44 26.59 4.38
C SER A 299 -29.16 25.74 3.31
N ARG A 300 -30.03 24.83 3.75
CA ARG A 300 -30.86 24.02 2.84
C ARG A 300 -32.04 24.78 2.25
N THR A 301 -32.37 25.93 2.82
CA THR A 301 -33.52 26.75 2.41
C THR A 301 -33.17 27.87 1.45
N GLY A 302 -31.88 28.19 1.28
CA GLY A 302 -31.44 29.17 0.30
C GLY A 302 -31.65 28.69 -1.14
N PHE A 303 -31.73 29.66 -2.05
CA PHE A 303 -32.07 29.45 -3.45
C PHE A 303 -30.84 29.56 -4.34
N PHE A 304 -30.72 28.64 -5.29
CA PHE A 304 -29.70 28.67 -6.33
C PHE A 304 -30.30 28.29 -7.69
N LEU A 305 -29.54 28.53 -8.76
CA LEU A 305 -29.90 28.08 -10.10
C LEU A 305 -29.29 26.71 -10.38
N HIS A 306 -30.07 25.80 -10.94
CA HIS A 306 -29.60 24.45 -11.26
C HIS A 306 -30.13 23.92 -12.59
N VAL A 307 -29.40 22.94 -13.13
CA VAL A 307 -29.71 22.20 -14.34
C VAL A 307 -29.45 20.72 -14.04
N GLY A 308 -30.50 19.90 -14.11
CA GLY A 308 -30.41 18.44 -13.91
C GLY A 308 -30.24 17.66 -15.22
N SER A 309 -29.83 16.40 -15.11
CA SER A 309 -29.73 15.46 -16.25
C SER A 309 -31.09 15.28 -16.95
N ALA A 310 -31.16 15.58 -18.25
CA ALA A 310 -32.37 15.38 -19.05
C ALA A 310 -32.66 13.88 -19.29
N PRO A 311 -33.93 13.44 -19.38
CA PRO A 311 -34.26 12.05 -19.69
C PRO A 311 -33.88 11.71 -21.14
N ALA A 312 -33.01 10.70 -21.30
CA ALA A 312 -32.58 10.01 -22.52
C ALA A 312 -33.33 10.36 -23.83
N ALA A 313 -32.91 11.43 -24.51
CA ALA A 313 -33.12 11.66 -25.94
C ALA A 313 -32.03 12.62 -26.44
N GLY A 314 -31.39 12.26 -27.57
CA GLY A 314 -30.16 12.87 -28.07
C GLY A 314 -30.16 14.40 -28.24
N THR A 315 -28.94 14.94 -28.25
CA THR A 315 -28.58 16.37 -28.30
C THR A 315 -29.16 17.21 -27.16
N SER A 316 -28.47 17.23 -26.02
CA SER A 316 -28.73 18.23 -24.97
C SER A 316 -28.28 19.59 -25.48
N SER A 317 -29.23 20.42 -25.92
CA SER A 317 -29.00 21.86 -25.99
C SER A 317 -28.57 22.38 -24.61
N PRO A 318 -27.61 23.31 -24.51
CA PRO A 318 -27.20 23.85 -23.21
C PRO A 318 -28.30 24.74 -22.62
N ALA A 319 -28.48 24.69 -21.30
CA ALA A 319 -29.31 25.65 -20.60
C ALA A 319 -28.60 27.00 -20.60
N ARG A 320 -29.29 28.07 -21.03
CA ARG A 320 -28.67 29.39 -21.22
C ARG A 320 -29.23 30.42 -20.24
N LEU A 321 -28.32 31.14 -19.58
CA LEU A 321 -28.62 32.28 -18.73
C LEU A 321 -27.90 33.51 -19.30
N SER A 322 -28.65 34.58 -19.57
CA SER A 322 -28.14 35.79 -20.20
C SER A 322 -28.26 37.00 -19.28
N SER A 323 -27.20 37.81 -19.26
CA SER A 323 -27.17 39.06 -18.50
C SER A 323 -27.87 40.20 -19.25
N PRO A 324 -28.18 41.32 -18.55
CA PRO A 324 -28.41 42.58 -19.20
C PRO A 324 -27.23 43.03 -20.08
N SER A 325 -27.48 43.95 -21.02
CA SER A 325 -26.41 44.52 -21.85
C SER A 325 -25.52 45.46 -21.03
N PHE A 326 -24.20 45.27 -21.12
CA PHE A 326 -23.18 46.11 -20.50
C PHE A 326 -22.44 46.97 -21.53
N LYS A 327 -21.98 48.14 -21.12
CA LYS A 327 -21.13 49.02 -21.95
C LYS A 327 -19.74 48.43 -22.13
N ALA A 328 -19.05 48.86 -23.19
CA ALA A 328 -17.64 48.57 -23.42
C ALA A 328 -16.76 49.01 -22.23
N THR A 329 -15.94 48.11 -21.71
CA THR A 329 -15.15 48.31 -20.50
C THR A 329 -13.96 47.36 -20.47
N ASN A 330 -12.90 47.79 -19.77
CA ASN A 330 -11.71 46.99 -19.46
C ASN A 330 -11.61 46.65 -17.97
N SER A 331 -12.67 46.95 -17.21
CA SER A 331 -12.69 46.86 -15.73
C SER A 331 -13.88 46.08 -15.18
N CYS A 332 -14.69 45.46 -16.04
CA CYS A 332 -15.79 44.60 -15.60
C CYS A 332 -15.28 43.20 -15.29
N SER A 333 -15.67 42.68 -14.16
CA SER A 333 -15.42 41.32 -13.71
C SER A 333 -16.69 40.73 -13.10
N LEU A 334 -16.88 39.43 -13.32
CA LEU A 334 -17.94 38.62 -12.73
C LEU A 334 -17.30 37.59 -11.82
N VAL A 335 -17.78 37.53 -10.58
CA VAL A 335 -17.53 36.42 -9.65
C VAL A 335 -18.82 35.61 -9.55
N LEU A 336 -18.72 34.28 -9.55
CA LEU A 336 -19.83 33.38 -9.31
C LEU A 336 -19.36 32.10 -8.61
N TYR A 337 -20.28 31.41 -7.95
CA TYR A 337 -20.02 30.11 -7.35
C TYR A 337 -20.72 29.04 -8.16
N CYS A 338 -20.00 27.98 -8.53
CA CYS A 338 -20.55 26.87 -9.30
C CYS A 338 -20.40 25.54 -8.58
N HIS A 339 -21.30 24.62 -8.87
CA HIS A 339 -21.31 23.27 -8.33
C HIS A 339 -21.58 22.28 -9.46
N LEU A 340 -20.57 21.47 -9.79
CA LEU A 340 -20.66 20.42 -10.81
C LEU A 340 -20.38 19.09 -10.10
N HIS A 341 -21.39 18.23 -9.96
CA HIS A 341 -21.24 16.96 -9.23
C HIS A 341 -22.04 15.82 -9.86
N GLY A 342 -21.52 14.60 -9.73
CA GLY A 342 -22.21 13.35 -10.10
C GLY A 342 -22.01 12.88 -11.54
N SER A 343 -21.31 13.63 -12.39
CA SER A 343 -20.97 13.16 -13.74
C SER A 343 -19.74 13.84 -14.32
N ALA A 344 -18.81 13.04 -14.86
CA ALA A 344 -17.59 13.50 -15.50
C ALA A 344 -17.82 14.22 -16.86
N THR A 345 -19.05 14.21 -17.38
CA THR A 345 -19.42 14.85 -18.65
C THR A 345 -20.20 16.15 -18.46
N SER A 346 -20.35 16.62 -17.22
CA SER A 346 -21.00 17.91 -16.94
C SER A 346 -20.08 19.05 -17.35
N THR A 347 -20.65 20.10 -17.94
CA THR A 347 -19.90 21.27 -18.43
C THR A 347 -20.61 22.57 -18.05
N LEU A 348 -19.83 23.56 -17.63
CA LEU A 348 -20.26 24.95 -17.44
C LEU A 348 -19.34 25.86 -18.27
N SER A 349 -19.92 26.67 -19.14
CA SER A 349 -19.17 27.65 -19.93
C SER A 349 -19.69 29.08 -19.74
N ILE A 350 -18.75 30.01 -19.61
CA ILE A 350 -18.99 31.43 -19.43
C ILE A 350 -18.39 32.15 -20.63
N SER A 351 -19.23 32.85 -21.37
CA SER A 351 -18.87 33.57 -22.59
C SER A 351 -19.41 34.99 -22.57
N TYR A 352 -18.83 35.87 -23.39
CA TYR A 352 -19.46 37.14 -23.71
C TYR A 352 -19.91 37.16 -25.17
N VAL A 353 -21.07 37.74 -25.39
CA VAL A 353 -21.71 37.86 -26.69
C VAL A 353 -21.77 39.32 -27.08
N THR A 354 -21.21 39.64 -28.25
CA THR A 354 -21.36 40.92 -28.93
C THR A 354 -22.38 40.76 -30.07
N ASN A 355 -22.71 41.84 -30.78
CA ASN A 355 -23.61 41.79 -31.94
C ASN A 355 -23.13 40.87 -33.08
N THR A 356 -21.84 40.49 -33.11
CA THR A 356 -21.25 39.73 -34.24
C THR A 356 -20.61 38.40 -33.82
N THR A 357 -20.17 38.24 -32.58
CA THR A 357 -19.39 37.07 -32.13
C THR A 357 -19.68 36.69 -30.68
N GLN A 358 -19.64 35.39 -30.39
CA GLN A 358 -19.58 34.81 -29.05
C GLN A 358 -18.14 34.39 -28.77
N ASN A 359 -17.56 34.85 -27.66
CA ASN A 359 -16.20 34.51 -27.25
C ASN A 359 -16.23 33.81 -25.89
N LEU A 360 -15.68 32.60 -25.82
CA LEU A 360 -15.58 31.80 -24.61
C LEU A 360 -14.49 32.37 -23.70
N MET A 361 -14.84 32.65 -22.44
CA MET A 361 -13.89 33.15 -21.43
C MET A 361 -13.43 32.06 -20.48
N ARG A 362 -14.35 31.19 -20.07
CA ARG A 362 -14.10 30.13 -19.09
C ARG A 362 -14.95 28.91 -19.41
N GLU A 363 -14.36 27.74 -19.24
CA GLU A 363 -15.05 26.46 -19.32
C GLU A 363 -14.59 25.57 -18.16
N ARG A 364 -15.53 24.90 -17.51
CA ARG A 364 -15.31 23.90 -16.47
C ARG A 364 -16.00 22.61 -16.90
N THR A 365 -15.30 21.49 -16.80
CA THR A 365 -15.79 20.16 -17.16
C THR A 365 -15.52 19.16 -16.05
N GLY A 366 -16.40 18.17 -15.91
CA GLY A 366 -16.22 17.05 -15.00
C GLY A 366 -17.01 17.13 -13.69
N ASP A 367 -16.59 16.31 -12.74
CA ASP A 367 -17.11 16.26 -11.37
C ASP A 367 -16.11 16.96 -10.44
N LEU A 368 -16.53 18.09 -9.85
CA LEU A 368 -15.76 18.92 -8.92
C LEU A 368 -15.99 18.52 -7.45
N GLY A 369 -16.84 17.52 -7.20
CA GLY A 369 -17.29 17.13 -5.86
C GLY A 369 -18.50 17.94 -5.36
N SER A 370 -19.05 17.53 -4.21
CA SER A 370 -20.20 18.18 -3.60
C SER A 370 -19.78 19.44 -2.83
N CYS A 371 -19.36 20.47 -3.56
CA CYS A 371 -18.90 21.74 -3.00
C CYS A 371 -19.14 22.91 -3.96
N TRP A 372 -19.22 24.12 -3.40
CA TRP A 372 -19.31 25.37 -4.17
C TRP A 372 -17.90 25.87 -4.50
N VAL A 373 -17.65 26.09 -5.79
CA VAL A 373 -16.34 26.51 -6.32
C VAL A 373 -16.47 27.94 -6.84
N ARG A 374 -15.64 28.83 -6.31
CA ARG A 374 -15.56 30.23 -6.75
C ARG A 374 -14.88 30.33 -8.12
N GLU A 375 -15.50 31.08 -9.03
CA GLU A 375 -14.97 31.46 -10.34
C GLU A 375 -14.97 32.96 -10.52
N ARG A 376 -13.89 33.50 -11.10
CA ARG A 376 -13.77 34.90 -11.49
C ARG A 376 -13.43 35.01 -12.97
N VAL A 377 -14.14 35.89 -13.68
CA VAL A 377 -13.91 36.18 -15.10
C VAL A 377 -13.81 37.68 -15.30
N ASP A 378 -12.70 38.16 -15.85
CA ASP A 378 -12.52 39.56 -16.23
C ASP A 378 -12.85 39.78 -17.71
N PHE A 379 -13.69 40.77 -18.01
CA PHE A 379 -14.11 41.15 -19.36
C PHE A 379 -13.34 42.37 -19.85
N LYS A 380 -12.61 42.19 -20.97
CA LYS A 380 -11.90 43.25 -21.69
C LYS A 380 -12.54 43.44 -23.06
N VAL A 381 -13.64 44.18 -23.12
CA VAL A 381 -14.49 44.27 -24.31
C VAL A 381 -14.61 45.71 -24.77
N THR A 382 -14.34 45.96 -26.05
CA THR A 382 -14.35 47.29 -26.66
C THR A 382 -15.72 47.70 -27.23
N GLU A 383 -16.70 46.81 -27.19
CA GLU A 383 -18.06 47.00 -27.68
C GLU A 383 -19.08 46.59 -26.60
N PRO A 384 -20.34 47.04 -26.68
CA PRO A 384 -21.41 46.55 -25.80
C PRO A 384 -21.56 45.03 -25.90
N PHE A 385 -21.73 44.38 -24.76
CA PHE A 385 -21.77 42.92 -24.67
C PHE A 385 -22.78 42.43 -23.64
N ARG A 386 -23.16 41.16 -23.76
CA ARG A 386 -23.90 40.40 -22.75
C ARG A 386 -23.04 39.24 -22.27
N VAL A 387 -23.16 38.88 -21.00
CA VAL A 387 -22.59 37.65 -20.46
C VAL A 387 -23.59 36.52 -20.70
N LEU A 388 -23.09 35.41 -21.20
CA LEU A 388 -23.86 34.20 -21.47
C LEU A 388 -23.23 33.04 -20.70
N ILE A 389 -24.02 32.42 -19.82
CA ILE A 389 -23.64 31.25 -19.03
C ILE A 389 -24.42 30.04 -19.56
N GLU A 390 -23.70 29.03 -20.01
CA GLU A 390 -24.25 27.81 -20.59
C GLU A 390 -23.92 26.61 -19.69
N GLY A 391 -24.95 25.85 -19.28
CA GLY A 391 -24.82 24.67 -18.44
C GLY A 391 -25.30 23.40 -19.14
N VAL A 392 -24.51 22.32 -19.08
CA VAL A 392 -24.84 20.99 -19.59
C VAL A 392 -24.62 19.97 -18.49
N ALA A 393 -25.69 19.35 -18.00
CA ALA A 393 -25.60 18.27 -17.02
C ALA A 393 -25.36 16.92 -17.72
N GLY A 394 -24.29 16.23 -17.31
CA GLY A 394 -24.02 14.86 -17.76
C GLY A 394 -25.03 13.85 -17.21
N SER A 395 -25.04 12.62 -17.74
CA SER A 395 -25.94 11.56 -17.25
C SER A 395 -25.76 11.34 -15.75
N GLY A 396 -26.80 11.60 -14.95
CA GLY A 396 -26.78 11.46 -13.49
C GLY A 396 -26.15 12.63 -12.73
N GLY A 397 -25.58 13.61 -13.43
CA GLY A 397 -24.96 14.80 -12.84
C GLY A 397 -25.90 16.00 -12.73
N THR A 398 -25.45 17.02 -12.02
CA THR A 398 -26.11 18.33 -11.89
C THR A 398 -25.09 19.44 -12.06
N VAL A 399 -25.49 20.53 -12.72
CA VAL A 399 -24.74 21.79 -12.77
C VAL A 399 -25.56 22.84 -12.05
N ALA A 400 -24.98 23.53 -11.07
CA ALA A 400 -25.63 24.62 -10.35
C ALA A 400 -24.72 25.84 -10.24
N ILE A 401 -25.31 27.02 -10.13
CA ILE A 401 -24.63 28.29 -9.90
C ILE A 401 -25.35 29.12 -8.82
N ASP A 402 -24.58 29.89 -8.07
CA ASP A 402 -25.04 30.78 -7.03
C ASP A 402 -24.19 32.07 -6.98
N ASP A 403 -24.70 33.12 -6.33
CA ASP A 403 -24.01 34.39 -6.05
C ASP A 403 -23.32 35.04 -7.27
N LEU A 404 -24.09 35.58 -8.22
CA LEU A 404 -23.53 36.34 -9.35
C LEU A 404 -23.17 37.76 -8.90
N ILE A 405 -21.88 38.04 -8.74
CA ILE A 405 -21.36 39.31 -8.26
C ILE A 405 -20.62 40.06 -9.37
N LEU A 406 -21.16 41.21 -9.77
CA LEU A 406 -20.59 42.07 -10.79
C LEU A 406 -19.84 43.25 -10.16
N SER A 407 -18.61 43.45 -10.61
CA SER A 407 -17.81 44.60 -10.18
C SER A 407 -18.36 45.95 -10.67
N PRO A 408 -17.98 47.07 -10.03
CA PRO A 408 -18.41 48.42 -10.43
C PRO A 408 -18.15 48.80 -11.89
N GLY A 409 -17.19 48.15 -12.55
CA GLY A 409 -16.87 48.40 -13.96
C GLY A 409 -17.91 47.86 -14.96
N CYS A 410 -18.90 47.10 -14.50
CA CYS A 410 -19.98 46.52 -15.30
C CYS A 410 -21.20 47.47 -15.36
N GLU A 411 -21.06 48.59 -16.08
CA GLU A 411 -22.18 49.54 -16.24
C GLU A 411 -23.21 49.04 -17.26
N GLN A 412 -24.47 48.97 -16.85
CA GLN A 412 -25.59 48.60 -17.71
C GLN A 412 -25.85 49.67 -18.80
N GLU A 413 -26.13 49.23 -20.02
CA GLU A 413 -26.56 50.07 -21.13
C GLU A 413 -28.09 50.01 -21.33
N GLN A 414 -28.71 51.14 -21.66
CA GLN A 414 -30.16 51.24 -21.84
C GLN A 414 -30.58 50.65 -23.20
N GLU A 415 -31.32 49.53 -23.14
CA GLU A 415 -31.95 48.74 -24.22
C GLU A 415 -31.55 49.03 -25.67
N THR A 416 -30.56 48.29 -26.18
CA THR A 416 -30.57 47.83 -27.57
C THR A 416 -30.57 46.30 -27.61
N PRO A 417 -31.43 45.66 -28.43
CA PRO A 417 -31.53 44.21 -28.48
C PRO A 417 -30.34 43.62 -29.25
N VAL A 418 -29.38 43.05 -28.51
CA VAL A 418 -28.36 42.17 -29.07
C VAL A 418 -29.02 40.81 -29.31
N MET A 419 -29.17 40.41 -30.57
CA MET A 419 -29.80 39.14 -30.94
C MET A 419 -28.78 38.00 -30.88
N LEU A 420 -29.10 36.91 -30.18
CA LEU A 420 -28.25 35.71 -30.12
C LEU A 420 -28.06 35.12 -31.54
N PRO A 421 -26.83 34.82 -31.99
CA PRO A 421 -26.61 34.19 -33.29
C PRO A 421 -27.15 32.75 -33.32
N GLY A 422 -27.97 32.43 -34.33
CA GLY A 422 -28.38 31.06 -34.64
C GLY A 422 -27.23 30.26 -35.25
N ARG A 423 -26.97 29.05 -34.73
CA ARG A 423 -25.81 28.23 -35.12
C ARG A 423 -25.93 27.72 -36.56
N ALA A 424 -24.91 27.97 -37.37
CA ALA A 424 -24.65 27.24 -38.60
C ALA A 424 -24.19 25.82 -38.26
N GLY A 425 -24.88 24.81 -38.79
CA GLY A 425 -24.53 23.41 -38.58
C GLY A 425 -23.16 23.07 -39.19
N ALA A 426 -22.16 22.84 -38.35
CA ALA A 426 -20.96 22.10 -38.72
C ALA A 426 -21.33 20.61 -38.82
N GLY A 427 -20.93 19.95 -39.91
CA GLY A 427 -21.26 18.55 -40.18
C GLY A 427 -20.85 17.64 -39.03
N SER A 428 -21.75 16.75 -38.61
CA SER A 428 -21.55 15.90 -37.42
C SER A 428 -21.56 14.44 -37.79
N CYS A 429 -20.54 13.72 -37.34
CA CYS A 429 -20.59 12.28 -37.14
C CYS A 429 -21.78 11.90 -36.22
N PRO A 430 -22.26 10.64 -36.27
CA PRO A 430 -23.22 10.10 -35.31
C PRO A 430 -22.75 10.30 -33.84
N ALA A 431 -23.69 10.34 -32.89
CA ALA A 431 -23.40 10.70 -31.48
C ALA A 431 -22.44 9.75 -30.74
N ASP A 432 -22.21 8.56 -31.28
CA ASP A 432 -21.27 7.53 -30.81
C ASP A 432 -19.90 7.59 -31.53
N GLN A 433 -19.70 8.57 -32.42
CA GLN A 433 -18.52 8.68 -33.26
C GLN A 433 -17.89 10.08 -33.23
N VAL A 434 -16.55 10.10 -33.20
CA VAL A 434 -15.72 11.30 -33.23
C VAL A 434 -15.17 11.49 -34.63
N ALA A 435 -15.14 12.75 -35.11
CA ALA A 435 -14.65 13.08 -36.44
C ALA A 435 -13.11 13.07 -36.47
N CYS A 436 -12.53 12.30 -37.40
CA CYS A 436 -11.10 12.39 -37.72
C CYS A 436 -10.79 13.71 -38.46
N GLY A 437 -9.60 14.24 -38.27
CA GLY A 437 -9.08 15.41 -39.02
C GLY A 437 -9.06 15.19 -40.53
N SER A 438 -8.97 13.94 -40.97
CA SER A 438 -9.05 13.49 -42.37
C SER A 438 -10.47 13.42 -42.96
N GLY A 439 -11.52 13.69 -42.17
CA GLY A 439 -12.92 13.73 -42.62
C GLY A 439 -13.70 12.41 -42.51
N GLY A 440 -13.15 11.40 -41.82
CA GLY A 440 -13.85 10.17 -41.42
C GLY A 440 -14.44 10.25 -40.00
N CYS A 441 -15.15 9.21 -39.56
CA CYS A 441 -15.69 9.09 -38.20
C CYS A 441 -15.18 7.79 -37.56
N VAL A 442 -14.71 7.84 -36.32
CA VAL A 442 -14.29 6.68 -35.51
C VAL A 442 -15.18 6.54 -34.28
N ALA A 443 -15.38 5.32 -33.78
CA ALA A 443 -16.14 5.11 -32.56
C ALA A 443 -15.45 5.81 -31.37
N ALA A 444 -16.22 6.37 -30.44
CA ALA A 444 -15.67 7.10 -29.29
C ALA A 444 -14.77 6.24 -28.39
N GLU A 445 -14.94 4.92 -28.39
CA GLU A 445 -14.11 3.95 -27.67
C GLU A 445 -12.72 3.70 -28.29
N LEU A 446 -12.53 4.10 -29.55
CA LEU A 446 -11.27 3.99 -30.31
C LEU A 446 -10.52 5.33 -30.35
N VAL A 447 -10.92 6.28 -29.49
CA VAL A 447 -10.22 7.56 -29.34
C VAL A 447 -9.35 7.48 -28.09
N CYS A 448 -8.08 7.86 -28.21
CA CYS A 448 -7.08 7.75 -27.15
C CYS A 448 -6.81 6.29 -26.72
N ASP A 449 -6.87 5.34 -27.64
CA ASP A 449 -6.64 3.91 -27.37
C ASP A 449 -5.20 3.46 -27.65
N PHE A 450 -4.29 4.41 -27.89
CA PHE A 450 -2.89 4.20 -28.24
C PHE A 450 -2.70 3.46 -29.59
N ALA A 451 -3.71 3.46 -30.46
CA ALA A 451 -3.62 2.92 -31.81
C ALA A 451 -4.13 3.93 -32.84
N ASP A 452 -3.34 4.18 -33.90
CA ASP A 452 -3.74 5.06 -34.99
C ASP A 452 -4.89 4.41 -35.80
N THR A 453 -6.13 4.70 -35.43
CA THR A 453 -7.34 4.24 -36.13
C THR A 453 -7.74 5.23 -37.23
N CYS A 454 -7.59 6.53 -37.00
CA CYS A 454 -7.72 7.52 -38.06
C CYS A 454 -6.49 7.46 -38.99
N ALA A 455 -6.72 7.60 -40.31
CA ALA A 455 -5.63 7.56 -41.31
C ALA A 455 -4.57 8.67 -41.14
N ASP A 456 -4.91 9.74 -40.41
CA ASP A 456 -4.05 10.86 -40.07
C ASP A 456 -3.58 10.86 -38.60
N GLY A 457 -3.90 9.80 -37.83
CA GLY A 457 -3.63 9.66 -36.39
C GLY A 457 -4.22 10.79 -35.56
N SER A 458 -5.36 11.36 -36.00
CA SER A 458 -5.97 12.51 -35.34
C SER A 458 -6.69 12.16 -34.04
N ASP A 459 -7.11 10.90 -33.91
CA ASP A 459 -7.63 10.25 -32.73
C ASP A 459 -6.66 10.25 -31.55
N GLU A 460 -5.34 10.14 -31.79
CA GLU A 460 -4.34 10.04 -30.71
C GLU A 460 -3.60 11.35 -30.37
N LYS A 461 -3.84 12.44 -31.13
CA LYS A 461 -3.08 13.70 -30.98
C LYS A 461 -3.40 14.54 -29.74
N HIS A 462 -4.60 14.38 -29.18
CA HIS A 462 -5.07 15.17 -28.04
C HIS A 462 -5.28 14.29 -26.80
N CYS A 463 -4.46 13.25 -26.64
CA CYS A 463 -4.61 12.22 -25.62
C CYS A 463 -3.57 12.33 -24.49
N GLY A 464 -3.07 13.53 -24.22
CA GLY A 464 -2.12 13.83 -23.15
C GLY A 464 -0.65 13.83 -23.57
N ALA A 465 -0.28 13.18 -24.68
CA ALA A 465 1.08 13.25 -25.21
C ALA A 465 1.32 14.62 -25.88
N THR A 466 2.24 15.42 -25.35
CA THR A 466 2.47 16.78 -25.83
C THR A 466 3.79 17.36 -25.36
N THR A 467 4.34 18.27 -26.17
CA THR A 467 5.45 19.16 -25.80
C THR A 467 4.95 20.55 -25.38
N PHE A 468 3.63 20.72 -25.22
CA PHE A 468 2.94 21.97 -24.88
C PHE A 468 3.08 23.17 -25.85
N GLU A 469 3.95 23.08 -26.86
CA GLU A 469 4.20 24.15 -27.85
C GLU A 469 3.01 24.47 -28.76
N THR A 470 2.15 23.49 -29.03
CA THR A 470 0.95 23.65 -29.90
C THR A 470 -0.35 23.72 -29.11
N GLY A 471 -0.28 23.73 -27.77
CA GLY A 471 -1.42 23.77 -26.86
C GLY A 471 -1.33 22.72 -25.75
N ALA A 472 -2.41 22.59 -24.97
CA ALA A 472 -2.42 21.74 -23.78
C ALA A 472 -2.41 20.22 -24.07
N GLY A 473 -2.49 19.79 -25.34
CA GLY A 473 -2.39 18.36 -25.71
C GLY A 473 -3.48 17.47 -25.13
N GLY A 474 -4.64 18.03 -24.77
CA GLY A 474 -5.74 17.32 -24.09
C GLY A 474 -5.72 17.41 -22.57
N TRP A 475 -4.71 18.04 -21.95
CA TRP A 475 -4.72 18.31 -20.51
C TRP A 475 -5.71 19.42 -20.16
N HIS A 476 -6.57 19.15 -19.17
CA HIS A 476 -7.58 20.10 -18.67
C HIS A 476 -7.35 20.39 -17.18
N ASP A 477 -7.34 21.66 -16.79
CA ASP A 477 -7.30 22.09 -15.39
C ASP A 477 -8.67 21.88 -14.72
N VAL A 478 -8.67 21.07 -13.67
CA VAL A 478 -9.85 20.77 -12.84
C VAL A 478 -9.63 21.23 -11.39
N SER A 479 -8.71 22.17 -11.19
CA SER A 479 -8.36 22.70 -9.88
C SER A 479 -9.50 23.54 -9.30
N VAL A 480 -9.86 23.28 -8.04
CA VAL A 480 -10.90 24.00 -7.28
C VAL A 480 -10.33 25.01 -6.28
N GLY A 481 -9.00 25.02 -6.11
CA GLY A 481 -8.30 25.82 -5.12
C GLY A 481 -7.58 27.07 -5.66
N ARG A 482 -6.73 27.64 -4.81
CA ARG A 482 -5.87 28.81 -5.06
C ARG A 482 -4.72 28.54 -6.02
N LEU A 483 -4.61 27.32 -6.53
CA LEU A 483 -3.58 26.88 -7.46
C LEU A 483 -4.28 26.30 -8.68
N ARG A 484 -3.74 26.57 -9.87
CA ARG A 484 -4.23 26.02 -11.14
C ARG A 484 -3.10 25.69 -12.08
N TRP A 485 -3.37 24.79 -13.01
CA TRP A 485 -2.47 24.51 -14.13
C TRP A 485 -2.78 25.45 -15.30
N ALA A 486 -1.74 26.03 -15.88
CA ALA A 486 -1.85 26.88 -17.05
C ALA A 486 -0.56 26.84 -17.88
N LEU A 487 -0.74 27.02 -19.20
CA LEU A 487 0.37 27.14 -20.13
C LEU A 487 1.08 28.48 -19.90
N GLN A 488 2.40 28.43 -19.80
CA GLN A 488 3.25 29.61 -19.73
C GLN A 488 4.33 29.53 -20.80
N THR A 489 4.39 30.55 -21.65
CA THR A 489 5.42 30.70 -22.69
C THR A 489 6.54 31.61 -22.19
N LEU A 490 7.76 31.11 -22.17
CA LEU A 490 8.95 31.87 -21.77
C LEU A 490 9.75 32.30 -23.00
N THR A 491 9.88 33.61 -23.19
CA THR A 491 10.62 34.21 -24.31
C THR A 491 12.10 34.45 -24.03
N GLU A 492 12.51 34.42 -22.75
CA GLU A 492 13.90 34.50 -22.30
C GLU A 492 14.17 33.43 -21.21
N PRO A 493 15.42 32.93 -21.06
CA PRO A 493 15.76 31.96 -20.03
C PRO A 493 15.57 32.57 -18.62
N ASP A 494 14.61 32.04 -17.88
CA ASP A 494 14.35 32.44 -16.50
C ASP A 494 15.45 31.90 -15.57
N PRO A 495 16.09 32.73 -14.72
CA PRO A 495 17.10 32.27 -13.76
C PRO A 495 16.57 31.24 -12.72
N PHE A 496 15.25 31.05 -12.58
CA PHE A 496 14.64 30.07 -11.68
C PHE A 496 14.28 28.73 -12.34
N LEU A 497 14.29 28.62 -13.66
CA LEU A 497 13.95 27.39 -14.41
C LEU A 497 15.18 26.81 -15.12
N THR A 498 16.30 26.74 -14.39
CA THR A 498 17.62 26.33 -14.93
C THR A 498 17.69 24.93 -15.53
N VAL A 499 16.64 24.11 -15.39
CA VAL A 499 16.58 22.72 -15.91
C VAL A 499 16.04 22.67 -17.34
N PHE A 500 15.15 23.58 -17.73
CA PHE A 500 14.60 23.65 -19.10
C PHE A 500 15.50 24.56 -19.94
N LEU A 501 16.53 23.99 -20.57
CA LEU A 501 17.62 24.69 -21.24
C LEU A 501 17.22 25.54 -22.47
N CYS A 502 15.94 25.65 -22.81
CA CYS A 502 15.43 26.32 -24.02
C CYS A 502 14.18 27.19 -23.75
N PRO A 503 13.99 28.32 -24.47
CA PRO A 503 12.70 29.02 -24.53
C PRO A 503 11.64 28.11 -25.16
N GLY A 504 10.45 28.07 -24.55
CA GLY A 504 9.37 27.17 -24.92
C GLY A 504 8.09 27.44 -24.12
N THR A 505 7.07 26.63 -24.36
CA THR A 505 5.79 26.69 -23.65
C THR A 505 5.68 25.49 -22.72
N PHE A 506 5.41 25.74 -21.44
CA PHE A 506 5.40 24.70 -20.40
C PHE A 506 4.05 24.68 -19.68
N LEU A 507 3.67 23.51 -19.13
CA LEU A 507 2.55 23.44 -18.21
C LEU A 507 3.05 23.78 -16.81
N THR A 508 2.62 24.92 -16.29
CA THR A 508 3.14 25.50 -15.04
C THR A 508 2.03 25.70 -14.02
N LEU A 509 2.43 25.73 -12.76
CA LEU A 509 1.53 26.07 -11.68
C LEU A 509 1.42 27.60 -11.51
N GLN A 510 0.19 28.10 -11.46
CA GLN A 510 -0.13 29.51 -11.33
C GLN A 510 -1.17 29.73 -10.21
N GLU A 511 -1.31 30.99 -9.80
CA GLU A 511 -2.36 31.40 -8.85
C GLU A 511 -3.74 31.16 -9.48
N GLY A 512 -4.60 30.46 -8.74
CA GLY A 512 -5.97 30.11 -9.10
C GLY A 512 -6.98 30.98 -8.37
N GLU A 513 -8.17 31.10 -8.95
CA GLU A 513 -9.27 31.94 -8.44
C GLU A 513 -10.14 31.25 -7.37
N GLY A 514 -9.90 29.96 -7.12
CA GLY A 514 -10.63 29.17 -6.14
C GLY A 514 -10.19 29.50 -4.71
N GLN A 515 -11.11 29.34 -3.75
CA GLN A 515 -10.83 29.69 -2.35
C GLN A 515 -10.11 28.56 -1.59
N MET A 516 -10.26 27.31 -2.05
CA MET A 516 -9.75 26.11 -1.40
C MET A 516 -8.22 26.03 -1.44
N VAL A 517 -7.60 25.35 -0.48
CA VAL A 517 -6.14 25.15 -0.42
C VAL A 517 -5.76 23.73 -0.90
N ASP A 518 -6.59 23.15 -1.77
CA ASP A 518 -6.34 21.83 -2.36
C ASP A 518 -5.22 21.88 -3.40
N ALA A 519 -4.63 20.72 -3.68
CA ALA A 519 -3.64 20.58 -4.73
C ALA A 519 -4.25 20.91 -6.11
N ALA A 520 -3.49 21.60 -6.96
CA ALA A 520 -3.89 21.81 -8.33
C ALA A 520 -3.91 20.50 -9.09
N LYS A 521 -4.97 20.31 -9.88
CA LYS A 521 -5.29 19.08 -10.61
C LYS A 521 -5.39 19.37 -12.10
N ALA A 522 -4.63 18.64 -12.90
CA ALA A 522 -4.83 18.59 -14.36
C ALA A 522 -5.08 17.14 -14.80
N ARG A 523 -6.04 16.93 -15.70
CA ARG A 523 -6.44 15.58 -16.16
C ARG A 523 -6.29 15.43 -17.67
N THR A 524 -5.91 14.23 -18.10
CA THR A 524 -6.02 13.81 -19.51
C THR A 524 -7.49 13.55 -19.89
N PRO A 525 -7.83 13.44 -21.19
CA PRO A 525 -9.07 12.80 -21.60
C PRO A 525 -9.08 11.31 -21.19
N LEU A 526 -10.20 10.64 -21.43
CA LEU A 526 -10.30 9.20 -21.20
C LEU A 526 -9.36 8.46 -22.15
N LEU A 527 -8.38 7.76 -21.57
CA LEU A 527 -7.45 6.88 -22.28
C LEU A 527 -8.03 5.47 -22.32
N GLY A 528 -7.84 4.78 -23.44
CA GLY A 528 -8.27 3.40 -23.64
C GLY A 528 -7.43 2.38 -22.85
N PRO A 529 -7.73 1.08 -22.98
CA PRO A 529 -6.99 0.01 -22.34
C PRO A 529 -5.49 0.04 -22.67
N SER A 530 -4.64 -0.28 -21.70
CA SER A 530 -3.18 -0.22 -21.84
C SER A 530 -2.49 -1.57 -21.62
N SER A 531 -1.30 -1.74 -22.20
CA SER A 531 -0.45 -2.93 -22.01
C SER A 531 0.24 -2.96 -20.63
N PRO A 532 0.73 -4.14 -20.16
CA PRO A 532 1.52 -4.27 -18.92
C PRO A 532 2.77 -3.41 -18.85
N SER A 533 3.36 -3.06 -19.99
CA SER A 533 4.59 -2.25 -20.08
C SER A 533 4.32 -0.75 -20.23
N CYS A 534 3.06 -0.33 -20.24
CA CYS A 534 2.68 1.07 -20.44
C CYS A 534 3.35 1.98 -19.41
N ALA A 535 4.06 3.00 -19.88
CA ALA A 535 4.70 4.00 -19.04
C ALA A 535 4.54 5.41 -19.62
N MET A 536 4.37 6.39 -18.75
CA MET A 536 4.41 7.81 -19.10
C MET A 536 5.80 8.35 -18.81
N GLU A 537 6.41 9.05 -19.76
CA GLU A 537 7.62 9.81 -19.54
C GLU A 537 7.31 11.31 -19.53
N MET A 538 7.97 12.05 -18.62
CA MET A 538 7.84 13.50 -18.55
C MET A 538 9.11 14.15 -17.96
N SER A 539 9.37 15.37 -18.39
CA SER A 539 10.35 16.27 -17.76
C SER A 539 9.65 17.15 -16.73
N TYR A 540 10.22 17.30 -15.54
CA TYR A 540 9.62 18.09 -14.47
C TYR A 540 10.62 18.99 -13.73
N HIS A 541 10.08 20.02 -13.10
CA HIS A 541 10.77 20.92 -12.18
C HIS A 541 9.87 21.22 -10.98
N ILE A 542 10.44 21.20 -9.77
CA ILE A 542 9.79 21.65 -8.54
C ILE A 542 10.80 22.38 -7.65
N HIS A 543 10.41 23.57 -7.21
CA HIS A 543 11.10 24.33 -6.17
C HIS A 543 10.06 24.79 -5.14
N SER A 544 10.27 24.51 -3.86
CA SER A 544 9.39 24.93 -2.76
C SER A 544 10.14 25.01 -1.42
N ASP A 545 9.73 25.97 -0.57
CA ASP A 545 10.21 26.23 0.80
C ASP A 545 8.99 26.70 1.62
N PRO A 546 8.54 26.02 2.71
CA PRO A 546 9.24 24.98 3.48
C PRO A 546 8.88 23.52 3.11
N GLN A 547 7.91 23.28 2.23
CA GLN A 547 7.66 21.97 1.59
C GLN A 547 6.51 22.05 0.57
N GLY A 548 6.67 21.39 -0.57
CA GLY A 548 5.63 21.19 -1.58
C GLY A 548 5.89 19.93 -2.39
N PHE A 549 4.89 19.44 -3.11
CA PHE A 549 4.99 18.18 -3.86
C PHE A 549 4.46 18.29 -5.28
N LEU A 550 4.96 17.39 -6.14
CA LEU A 550 4.42 17.09 -7.45
C LEU A 550 4.18 15.58 -7.51
N ALA A 551 3.02 15.18 -8.02
CA ALA A 551 2.57 13.80 -8.08
C ALA A 551 1.80 13.50 -9.35
N VAL A 552 1.83 12.23 -9.75
CA VAL A 552 1.05 11.64 -10.84
C VAL A 552 0.18 10.55 -10.24
N SER A 553 -1.12 10.65 -10.44
CA SER A 553 -2.11 9.64 -10.07
C SER A 553 -2.83 9.10 -11.31
N ILE A 554 -3.36 7.88 -11.19
CA ILE A 554 -4.15 7.20 -12.22
C ILE A 554 -5.56 7.03 -11.68
N MET A 555 -6.55 7.42 -12.46
CA MET A 555 -7.98 7.31 -12.11
C MET A 555 -8.67 6.28 -13.00
N ASP A 556 -9.29 5.26 -12.41
CA ASP A 556 -10.18 4.34 -13.14
C ASP A 556 -11.55 4.99 -13.30
N HIS A 557 -11.97 5.17 -14.55
CA HIS A 557 -13.20 5.88 -14.89
C HIS A 557 -14.46 5.19 -14.37
N THR A 558 -14.46 3.85 -14.29
CA THR A 558 -15.65 3.07 -13.93
C THR A 558 -15.81 2.90 -12.43
N SER A 559 -14.70 2.83 -11.70
CA SER A 559 -14.70 2.67 -10.24
C SER A 559 -14.55 3.99 -9.49
N GLY A 560 -14.10 5.06 -10.17
CA GLY A 560 -13.79 6.36 -9.55
C GLY A 560 -12.59 6.29 -8.61
N THR A 561 -11.85 5.17 -8.60
CA THR A 561 -10.70 4.97 -7.71
C THR A 561 -9.48 5.68 -8.28
N THR A 562 -8.72 6.35 -7.40
CA THR A 562 -7.47 7.02 -7.74
C THR A 562 -6.30 6.32 -7.07
N GLN A 563 -5.23 6.10 -7.82
CA GLN A 563 -4.01 5.44 -7.35
C GLN A 563 -2.80 6.34 -7.60
N LEU A 564 -2.00 6.61 -6.56
CA LEU A 564 -0.75 7.35 -6.72
C LEU A 564 0.27 6.50 -7.50
N ALA A 565 0.70 6.98 -8.66
CA ALA A 565 1.67 6.31 -9.52
C ALA A 565 3.10 6.77 -9.24
N TRP A 566 3.30 8.06 -9.00
CA TRP A 566 4.60 8.66 -8.71
C TRP A 566 4.46 9.98 -7.92
N HIS A 567 5.46 10.33 -7.12
CA HIS A 567 5.53 11.65 -6.48
C HIS A 567 6.98 12.07 -6.18
N THR A 568 7.18 13.37 -5.97
CA THR A 568 8.44 13.97 -5.55
C THR A 568 8.16 15.18 -4.64
N GLN A 569 9.13 15.58 -3.81
CA GLN A 569 9.03 16.72 -2.89
C GLN A 569 10.10 17.78 -3.20
N GLY A 570 9.74 19.05 -3.12
CA GLY A 570 10.70 20.15 -3.14
C GLY A 570 11.29 20.36 -1.75
N ARG A 571 12.62 20.28 -1.62
CA ARG A 571 13.37 20.43 -0.35
C ARG A 571 14.24 21.70 -0.36
N GLY A 572 13.68 22.87 -0.59
CA GLY A 572 14.40 24.16 -0.56
C GLY A 572 15.46 24.36 -1.67
N SER A 573 15.92 23.30 -2.34
CA SER A 573 16.72 23.35 -3.58
C SER A 573 15.85 22.96 -4.79
N PRO A 574 16.09 23.54 -5.99
CA PRO A 574 15.41 23.11 -7.21
C PRO A 574 15.65 21.61 -7.46
N ALA A 575 14.59 20.82 -7.56
CA ALA A 575 14.63 19.44 -7.99
C ALA A 575 14.00 19.35 -9.38
N GLY A 576 14.73 18.80 -10.35
CA GLY A 576 14.20 18.61 -11.70
C GLY A 576 14.93 17.50 -12.44
N GLY A 577 14.24 16.90 -13.41
CA GLY A 577 14.77 15.78 -14.18
C GLY A 577 13.72 15.12 -15.08
N HIS A 578 14.15 14.08 -15.76
CA HIS A 578 13.28 13.19 -16.55
C HIS A 578 12.81 12.03 -15.69
N VAL A 579 11.52 11.69 -15.75
CA VAL A 579 10.95 10.55 -15.02
C VAL A 579 10.16 9.65 -15.94
N ARG A 580 10.33 8.34 -15.76
CA ARG A 580 9.48 7.30 -16.35
C ARG A 580 8.53 6.75 -15.28
N VAL A 581 7.24 7.04 -15.42
CA VAL A 581 6.16 6.65 -14.52
C VAL A 581 5.43 5.43 -15.10
N PRO A 582 5.59 4.22 -14.53
CA PRO A 582 4.91 3.03 -15.03
C PRO A 582 3.41 3.09 -14.71
N LEU A 583 2.56 3.00 -15.74
CA LEU A 583 1.10 3.05 -15.63
C LEU A 583 0.48 1.64 -15.54
N GLY A 584 1.11 0.66 -16.21
CA GLY A 584 0.74 -0.76 -16.18
C GLY A 584 -0.42 -1.15 -17.08
N GLU A 585 -0.80 -2.43 -17.02
CA GLU A 585 -1.95 -2.98 -17.75
C GLU A 585 -3.25 -2.43 -17.19
N ARG A 586 -4.11 -1.92 -18.07
CA ARG A 586 -5.46 -1.47 -17.71
C ARG A 586 -6.46 -2.09 -18.66
N SER A 587 -7.37 -2.88 -18.10
CA SER A 587 -8.46 -3.51 -18.87
C SER A 587 -9.65 -2.58 -19.14
N ARG A 588 -9.68 -1.42 -18.48
CA ARG A 588 -10.76 -0.42 -18.55
C ARG A 588 -10.17 0.95 -18.86
N PRO A 589 -10.97 1.86 -19.46
CA PRO A 589 -10.55 3.23 -19.67
C PRO A 589 -10.15 3.93 -18.38
N PHE A 590 -9.10 4.73 -18.44
CA PHE A 590 -8.53 5.42 -17.28
C PHE A 590 -8.11 6.85 -17.65
N GLN A 591 -7.82 7.68 -16.66
CA GLN A 591 -7.25 9.01 -16.85
C GLN A 591 -5.98 9.15 -16.02
N VAL A 592 -5.05 9.98 -16.49
CA VAL A 592 -3.89 10.39 -15.70
C VAL A 592 -4.18 11.78 -15.12
N GLU A 593 -3.90 11.94 -13.84
CA GLU A 593 -4.08 13.19 -13.10
C GLU A 593 -2.73 13.69 -12.54
N LEU A 594 -2.43 14.95 -12.81
CA LEU A 594 -1.27 15.67 -12.27
C LEU A 594 -1.69 16.47 -11.04
N LEU A 595 -0.99 16.25 -9.93
CA LEU A 595 -1.25 16.85 -8.63
C LEU A 595 -0.04 17.67 -8.20
N ALA A 596 -0.23 18.95 -7.89
CA ALA A 596 0.84 19.77 -7.32
C ALA A 596 0.33 20.69 -6.20
N LEU A 597 1.12 20.82 -5.13
CA LEU A 597 0.87 21.75 -4.03
C LEU A 597 2.18 22.43 -3.64
N VAL A 598 2.22 23.75 -3.78
CA VAL A 598 3.32 24.61 -3.33
C VAL A 598 2.76 25.95 -2.85
N ASP A 599 3.53 26.68 -2.04
CA ASP A 599 3.19 28.05 -1.65
C ASP A 599 3.80 29.06 -2.63
N LEU A 600 3.00 29.51 -3.61
CA LEU A 600 3.43 30.50 -4.63
C LEU A 600 3.71 31.89 -4.04
N GLN A 601 3.39 32.17 -2.77
CA GLN A 601 3.78 33.43 -2.12
C GLN A 601 5.29 33.48 -1.81
N SER A 602 5.97 32.33 -1.89
CA SER A 602 7.44 32.19 -1.85
C SER A 602 8.02 32.09 -3.27
N SER A 603 9.35 31.99 -3.43
CA SER A 603 9.99 31.76 -4.75
C SER A 603 9.69 30.39 -5.37
N ALA A 604 8.64 29.68 -4.93
CA ALA A 604 8.29 28.34 -5.36
C ALA A 604 7.78 28.30 -6.81
N SER A 605 8.13 27.26 -7.55
CA SER A 605 7.67 27.05 -8.93
C SER A 605 7.60 25.57 -9.28
N VAL A 606 6.61 25.20 -10.08
CA VAL A 606 6.40 23.84 -10.60
C VAL A 606 6.12 23.92 -12.09
N GLY A 607 6.80 23.09 -12.88
CA GLY A 607 6.65 23.03 -14.33
C GLY A 607 6.82 21.60 -14.85
N ILE A 608 6.06 21.26 -15.89
CA ILE A 608 6.09 19.97 -16.59
C ILE A 608 6.24 20.23 -18.08
N ASP A 609 7.02 19.38 -18.73
CA ASP A 609 7.26 19.39 -20.16
C ASP A 609 7.42 17.96 -20.73
N GLU A 610 7.34 17.86 -22.05
CA GLU A 610 7.70 16.67 -22.84
C GLU A 610 7.03 15.38 -22.35
N VAL A 611 5.69 15.40 -22.31
CA VAL A 611 4.88 14.24 -21.88
C VAL A 611 4.71 13.27 -23.04
N THR A 612 5.13 12.01 -22.86
CA THR A 612 4.95 10.93 -23.85
C THR A 612 4.49 9.63 -23.20
N PHE A 613 3.74 8.81 -23.95
CA PHE A 613 3.33 7.47 -23.52
C PHE A 613 4.12 6.42 -24.32
N GLN A 614 4.77 5.49 -23.62
CA GLN A 614 5.59 4.45 -24.21
C GLN A 614 4.99 3.07 -23.96
N GLN A 615 4.97 2.23 -25.01
CA GLN A 615 4.57 0.82 -24.95
C GLN A 615 3.16 0.61 -24.38
N CYS A 616 2.23 1.56 -24.61
CA CYS A 616 0.87 1.47 -24.08
C CYS A 616 -0.09 0.71 -25.02
N SER A 617 0.22 0.61 -26.31
CA SER A 617 -0.57 -0.17 -27.28
C SER A 617 -0.59 -1.66 -26.93
N LEU A 618 -1.78 -2.28 -26.99
CA LEU A 618 -1.96 -3.73 -26.81
C LEU A 618 -1.28 -4.58 -27.89
N SER A 619 -0.85 -3.96 -29.00
CA SER A 619 -0.24 -4.63 -30.15
C SER A 619 1.29 -4.72 -30.11
N GLU A 620 1.94 -3.94 -29.23
CA GLU A 620 3.40 -3.94 -29.09
C GLU A 620 3.86 -4.91 -28.00
N VAL A 621 4.39 -6.06 -28.39
CA VAL A 621 5.07 -6.98 -27.46
C VAL A 621 6.55 -6.62 -27.43
N SER A 622 7.03 -6.10 -26.30
CA SER A 622 8.47 -5.84 -26.09
C SER A 622 9.29 -7.13 -26.27
N PRO A 623 10.48 -7.11 -26.90
CA PRO A 623 11.36 -8.28 -26.97
C PRO A 623 11.74 -8.84 -25.59
N ALA A 624 11.77 -7.99 -24.55
CA ALA A 624 12.04 -8.38 -23.16
C ALA A 624 10.86 -9.13 -22.51
N ALA A 625 9.66 -9.08 -23.09
CA ALA A 625 8.46 -9.76 -22.56
C ALA A 625 8.58 -11.30 -22.58
N ALA A 626 9.51 -11.86 -23.36
CA ALA A 626 9.80 -13.29 -23.37
C ALA A 626 10.87 -13.71 -22.34
N GLU A 627 11.54 -12.76 -21.68
CA GLU A 627 12.65 -12.99 -20.74
C GLU A 627 12.13 -13.24 -19.32
N LEU A 628 11.78 -14.50 -19.03
CA LEU A 628 11.30 -14.93 -17.70
C LEU A 628 12.44 -15.14 -16.69
N SER A 629 13.67 -15.37 -17.17
CA SER A 629 14.85 -15.48 -16.30
C SER A 629 15.38 -14.07 -15.99
N CYS A 630 15.55 -13.73 -14.72
CA CYS A 630 15.98 -12.41 -14.28
C CYS A 630 16.72 -12.47 -12.94
N ASN A 631 17.88 -11.82 -12.88
CA ASN A 631 18.63 -11.54 -11.64
C ASN A 631 18.45 -10.08 -11.16
N PHE A 632 17.54 -9.33 -11.79
CA PHE A 632 17.19 -7.95 -11.44
C PHE A 632 18.34 -6.92 -11.43
N GLU A 633 19.53 -7.22 -11.95
CA GLU A 633 20.70 -6.31 -11.92
C GLU A 633 20.63 -5.15 -12.92
N ARG A 634 19.84 -5.28 -13.98
CA ARG A 634 19.64 -4.23 -14.99
C ARG A 634 18.28 -3.54 -14.84
N ASP A 635 17.22 -4.33 -14.83
CA ASP A 635 15.82 -3.91 -14.86
C ASP A 635 14.91 -5.04 -14.32
N MET A 636 13.61 -4.97 -14.56
CA MET A 636 12.63 -6.00 -14.16
C MET A 636 12.53 -7.16 -15.18
N CYS A 637 13.37 -7.21 -16.21
CA CYS A 637 13.28 -8.15 -17.33
C CYS A 637 11.85 -8.24 -17.93
N GLY A 638 11.29 -9.45 -18.09
CA GLY A 638 9.91 -9.68 -18.51
C GLY A 638 8.88 -9.69 -17.38
N TRP A 639 9.23 -9.19 -16.19
CA TRP A 639 8.35 -9.10 -15.02
C TRP A 639 7.79 -7.69 -14.86
N TYR A 640 6.50 -7.61 -14.58
CA TYR A 640 5.73 -6.37 -14.44
C TYR A 640 5.04 -6.35 -13.09
N GLN A 641 4.91 -5.17 -12.50
CA GLN A 641 4.09 -5.00 -11.30
C GLN A 641 2.62 -5.08 -11.71
N ASP A 642 1.80 -5.81 -10.95
CA ASP A 642 0.36 -5.62 -11.04
C ASP A 642 0.02 -4.26 -10.44
N HIS A 643 -0.36 -3.30 -11.28
CA HIS A 643 -0.72 -1.98 -10.80
C HIS A 643 -2.12 -1.92 -10.18
N SER A 644 -2.91 -3.00 -10.24
CA SER A 644 -4.12 -3.13 -9.41
C SER A 644 -3.81 -3.55 -7.96
N SER A 645 -2.55 -3.90 -7.68
CA SER A 645 -2.10 -4.27 -6.34
C SER A 645 -1.81 -3.03 -5.47
N ASP A 646 -2.19 -3.10 -4.20
CA ASP A 646 -2.21 -1.96 -3.29
C ASP A 646 -0.83 -1.64 -2.66
N PHE A 647 0.14 -2.56 -2.81
CA PHE A 647 1.55 -2.35 -2.49
C PHE A 647 2.45 -3.08 -3.49
N LYS A 648 3.69 -2.58 -3.70
CA LYS A 648 4.50 -2.93 -4.88
C LYS A 648 5.82 -3.58 -4.51
N TRP A 649 6.34 -4.44 -5.39
CA TRP A 649 7.74 -4.86 -5.30
C TRP A 649 8.67 -3.68 -5.60
N VAL A 650 9.77 -3.58 -4.88
CA VAL A 650 10.75 -2.50 -5.04
C VAL A 650 12.10 -3.14 -5.30
N ARG A 651 12.72 -2.72 -6.40
CA ARG A 651 14.10 -3.09 -6.74
C ARG A 651 15.06 -2.35 -5.80
N SER A 652 15.74 -3.08 -4.93
CA SER A 652 16.50 -2.54 -3.78
C SER A 652 17.97 -2.93 -3.85
N MET A 653 18.88 -2.03 -3.44
CA MET A 653 20.32 -2.30 -3.29
C MET A 653 20.73 -2.69 -1.87
N GLY A 654 19.76 -3.12 -1.04
CA GLY A 654 20.07 -3.63 0.29
C GLY A 654 20.39 -2.59 1.37
N GLN A 655 20.07 -1.30 1.15
CA GLN A 655 20.26 -0.24 2.14
C GLN A 655 19.19 -0.35 3.25
N GLY A 656 19.33 -1.33 4.15
CA GLY A 656 18.44 -1.59 5.30
C GLY A 656 17.46 -2.76 5.15
N GLN A 657 17.50 -3.48 4.03
CA GLN A 657 16.62 -4.61 3.67
C GLN A 657 17.41 -5.87 3.29
N GLY A 658 18.60 -6.10 3.88
CA GLY A 658 19.42 -7.29 3.59
C GLY A 658 20.31 -7.18 2.34
N THR A 659 21.07 -8.23 2.01
CA THR A 659 22.00 -8.26 0.88
C THR A 659 21.39 -8.97 -0.32
N ASP A 660 21.78 -8.53 -1.51
CA ASP A 660 21.54 -9.19 -2.80
C ASP A 660 22.10 -10.63 -2.84
N HIS A 661 21.43 -11.57 -3.51
CA HIS A 661 21.91 -12.96 -3.59
C HIS A 661 22.97 -13.12 -4.69
N THR A 662 22.78 -12.49 -5.86
CA THR A 662 23.63 -12.69 -7.04
C THR A 662 25.08 -12.24 -6.80
N THR A 663 25.29 -11.05 -6.24
CA THR A 663 26.61 -10.41 -6.11
C THR A 663 26.94 -9.98 -4.67
N GLY A 664 25.97 -10.06 -3.75
CA GLY A 664 26.11 -9.59 -2.36
C GLY A 664 26.00 -8.07 -2.20
N SER A 665 25.98 -7.30 -3.29
CA SER A 665 25.89 -5.83 -3.29
C SER A 665 25.12 -5.24 -4.49
N GLY A 666 24.40 -6.08 -5.21
CA GLY A 666 23.61 -5.74 -6.39
C GLY A 666 22.15 -5.46 -6.06
N TYR A 667 21.27 -5.74 -7.03
CA TYR A 667 19.85 -5.46 -6.93
C TYR A 667 18.99 -6.72 -6.91
N PHE A 668 18.10 -6.78 -5.93
CA PHE A 668 17.06 -7.79 -5.81
C PHE A 668 15.68 -7.12 -5.68
N LEU A 669 14.60 -7.90 -5.78
CA LEU A 669 13.25 -7.41 -5.51
C LEU A 669 12.90 -7.59 -4.04
N SER A 670 12.40 -6.53 -3.42
CA SER A 670 11.97 -6.50 -2.03
C SER A 670 10.53 -6.06 -1.92
N VAL A 671 9.81 -6.57 -0.93
CA VAL A 671 8.48 -6.10 -0.53
C VAL A 671 8.48 -5.91 0.97
N ASP A 672 8.11 -4.71 1.39
CA ASP A 672 7.87 -4.38 2.79
C ASP A 672 6.35 -4.27 3.03
N PRO A 673 5.71 -5.29 3.65
CA PRO A 673 4.28 -5.25 3.99
C PRO A 673 3.91 -4.10 4.92
N SER A 674 4.90 -3.44 5.50
CA SER A 674 4.77 -2.52 6.61
C SER A 674 5.18 -1.09 6.31
N ALA A 675 5.53 -0.82 5.05
CA ALA A 675 5.80 0.52 4.56
C ALA A 675 4.55 1.43 4.71
N PRO A 676 4.67 2.71 5.09
CA PRO A 676 3.52 3.61 5.29
C PRO A 676 2.64 3.81 4.05
N TRP A 677 3.22 3.54 2.87
CA TRP A 677 2.59 3.72 1.56
C TRP A 677 1.98 2.41 1.01
N SER A 678 2.18 1.26 1.68
CA SER A 678 1.65 -0.05 1.29
C SER A 678 0.29 -0.32 1.93
N ARG A 679 -0.80 0.12 1.28
CA ARG A 679 -2.12 0.26 1.93
C ARG A 679 -3.15 -0.82 1.59
N GLY A 680 -2.77 -1.92 0.97
CA GLY A 680 -3.75 -3.00 0.78
C GLY A 680 -3.18 -4.39 0.67
N GLN A 681 -3.94 -5.32 0.08
CA GLN A 681 -3.97 -6.70 0.58
C GLN A 681 -2.94 -7.63 -0.04
N ARG A 682 -2.49 -7.32 -1.25
CA ARG A 682 -1.49 -8.10 -1.97
C ARG A 682 -0.52 -7.21 -2.74
N ALA A 683 0.71 -7.68 -2.90
CA ALA A 683 1.67 -7.21 -3.90
C ALA A 683 1.86 -8.33 -4.92
N GLN A 684 1.68 -8.04 -6.21
CA GLN A 684 1.78 -9.06 -7.24
C GLN A 684 2.76 -8.63 -8.34
N LEU A 685 3.68 -9.52 -8.68
CA LEU A 685 4.62 -9.41 -9.79
C LEU A 685 4.20 -10.42 -10.85
N ILE A 686 3.77 -9.95 -12.02
CA ILE A 686 3.20 -10.76 -13.09
C ILE A 686 4.10 -10.77 -14.32
N THR A 687 3.98 -11.80 -15.15
CA THR A 687 4.62 -11.84 -16.47
C THR A 687 3.66 -11.33 -17.54
N SER A 688 4.18 -10.87 -18.68
CA SER A 688 3.35 -10.77 -19.89
C SER A 688 2.81 -12.14 -20.28
N ARG A 689 1.75 -12.15 -21.10
CA ARG A 689 1.17 -13.41 -21.61
C ARG A 689 2.21 -14.19 -22.39
N GLN A 690 2.42 -15.43 -21.97
CA GLN A 690 3.39 -16.35 -22.55
C GLN A 690 2.71 -17.33 -23.49
N GLU A 691 3.42 -17.70 -24.55
CA GLU A 691 2.98 -18.70 -25.52
C GLU A 691 2.94 -20.12 -24.89
N PRO A 692 1.96 -20.98 -25.26
CA PRO A 692 1.86 -22.33 -24.73
C PRO A 692 3.12 -23.18 -24.96
N ALA A 693 3.58 -23.88 -23.92
CA ALA A 693 4.76 -24.73 -24.00
C ALA A 693 4.37 -26.20 -24.27
N ALA A 694 5.04 -26.82 -25.25
CA ALA A 694 4.82 -28.23 -25.60
C ALA A 694 5.41 -29.23 -24.58
N SER A 695 6.33 -28.78 -23.72
CA SER A 695 6.97 -29.59 -22.68
C SER A 695 6.97 -28.83 -21.34
N PRO A 696 6.96 -29.53 -20.20
CA PRO A 696 7.06 -28.88 -18.90
C PRO A 696 8.40 -28.14 -18.76
N ARG A 697 8.41 -27.10 -17.94
CA ARG A 697 9.59 -26.27 -17.64
C ARG A 697 9.77 -26.14 -16.14
N CYS A 698 11.00 -25.90 -15.69
CA CYS A 698 11.31 -25.70 -14.28
C CYS A 698 11.64 -24.24 -14.03
N LEU A 699 10.85 -23.59 -13.17
CA LEU A 699 11.11 -22.23 -12.70
C LEU A 699 11.78 -22.33 -11.33
N SER A 700 13.04 -21.92 -11.21
CA SER A 700 13.76 -21.81 -9.94
C SER A 700 13.97 -20.35 -9.57
N PHE A 701 13.98 -20.04 -8.28
CA PHE A 701 14.14 -18.68 -7.77
C PHE A 701 14.71 -18.70 -6.35
N TRP A 702 15.31 -17.59 -5.93
CA TRP A 702 15.76 -17.37 -4.57
C TRP A 702 14.80 -16.42 -3.85
N TYR A 703 14.48 -16.73 -2.60
CA TYR A 703 13.54 -15.96 -1.81
C TYR A 703 14.01 -15.80 -0.37
N ARG A 704 13.53 -14.77 0.32
CA ARG A 704 13.79 -14.50 1.73
C ARG A 704 12.48 -14.07 2.40
N LEU A 705 12.12 -14.67 3.53
CA LEU A 705 10.93 -14.31 4.32
C LEU A 705 11.35 -14.06 5.76
N ALA A 706 11.82 -12.85 6.05
CA ALA A 706 12.40 -12.51 7.34
C ALA A 706 11.43 -11.68 8.19
N GLY A 707 11.18 -12.04 9.45
CA GLY A 707 10.39 -11.19 10.36
C GLY A 707 9.35 -11.94 11.19
N PRO A 708 8.94 -11.38 12.34
CA PRO A 708 8.16 -12.07 13.36
C PRO A 708 6.69 -12.33 12.98
N GLN A 709 6.17 -11.60 11.99
CA GLN A 709 4.82 -11.78 11.45
C GLN A 709 4.89 -11.52 9.94
N ILE A 710 5.77 -12.24 9.25
CA ILE A 710 5.84 -12.20 7.79
C ILE A 710 4.62 -12.95 7.22
N GLY A 711 3.94 -12.32 6.27
CA GLY A 711 2.75 -12.86 5.62
C GLY A 711 3.04 -14.09 4.75
N THR A 712 2.19 -14.30 3.76
CA THR A 712 2.25 -15.44 2.84
C THR A 712 2.84 -15.03 1.50
N MET A 713 3.79 -15.79 0.97
CA MET A 713 4.30 -15.65 -0.40
C MET A 713 3.86 -16.85 -1.25
N ASN A 714 3.25 -16.56 -2.40
CA ASN A 714 2.73 -17.53 -3.35
C ASN A 714 3.39 -17.38 -4.71
N LEU A 715 3.56 -18.50 -5.41
CA LEU A 715 3.78 -18.55 -6.85
C LEU A 715 2.54 -19.14 -7.51
N LYS A 716 1.92 -18.38 -8.40
CA LYS A 716 0.67 -18.74 -9.07
C LYS A 716 0.85 -18.87 -10.57
N LEU A 717 0.05 -19.74 -11.17
CA LEU A 717 -0.13 -19.88 -12.60
C LEU A 717 -1.57 -19.53 -12.95
N GLN A 718 -1.73 -18.56 -13.85
CA GLN A 718 -3.03 -18.14 -14.37
C GLN A 718 -3.17 -18.61 -15.82
N LEU A 719 -4.20 -19.43 -16.07
CA LEU A 719 -4.58 -19.89 -17.40
C LEU A 719 -5.76 -19.04 -17.87
N GLU A 720 -5.73 -18.55 -19.11
CA GLU A 720 -6.80 -17.70 -19.63
C GLU A 720 -8.15 -18.44 -19.69
N GLY A 721 -9.15 -17.87 -19.00
CA GLY A 721 -10.49 -18.46 -18.80
C GLY A 721 -10.56 -19.56 -17.73
N GLY A 722 -9.47 -19.86 -17.02
CA GLY A 722 -9.40 -20.85 -15.94
C GLY A 722 -9.22 -20.22 -14.54
N GLU A 723 -9.28 -21.07 -13.51
CA GLU A 723 -8.98 -20.67 -12.12
C GLU A 723 -7.46 -20.51 -11.90
N GLU A 724 -7.08 -19.58 -11.01
CA GLU A 724 -5.68 -19.42 -10.56
C GLU A 724 -5.22 -20.69 -9.84
N LYS A 725 -4.07 -21.25 -10.26
CA LYS A 725 -3.46 -22.40 -9.60
C LYS A 725 -2.23 -21.98 -8.81
N VAL A 726 -2.21 -22.22 -7.49
CA VAL A 726 -1.02 -22.04 -6.65
C VAL A 726 -0.04 -23.20 -6.93
N LEU A 727 1.16 -22.87 -7.37
CA LEU A 727 2.24 -23.83 -7.65
C LEU A 727 3.18 -24.01 -6.46
N TRP A 728 3.39 -22.94 -5.68
CA TRP A 728 4.24 -22.94 -4.49
C TRP A 728 3.73 -21.91 -3.49
N THR A 729 3.87 -22.19 -2.19
CA THR A 729 3.44 -21.29 -1.10
C THR A 729 4.33 -21.47 0.13
N ARG A 730 4.65 -20.35 0.80
CA ARG A 730 5.28 -20.31 2.11
C ARG A 730 4.64 -19.23 2.97
N ARG A 731 4.48 -19.52 4.26
CA ARG A 731 3.88 -18.64 5.26
C ARG A 731 4.75 -18.57 6.49
N GLY A 732 4.82 -17.39 7.12
CA GLY A 732 5.58 -17.21 8.34
C GLY A 732 7.09 -17.17 8.12
N THR A 733 7.83 -16.93 9.22
CA THR A 733 9.25 -16.62 9.13
C THR A 733 10.08 -17.79 8.65
N GLN A 734 10.94 -17.54 7.66
CA GLN A 734 11.99 -18.44 7.17
C GLN A 734 13.38 -17.85 7.46
N GLY A 735 13.46 -16.85 8.32
CA GLY A 735 14.71 -16.16 8.67
C GLY A 735 15.24 -15.18 7.64
N SER A 736 16.35 -14.55 8.01
CA SER A 736 17.03 -13.54 7.19
C SER A 736 18.02 -14.11 6.17
N ILE A 737 17.95 -15.42 5.85
CA ILE A 737 18.79 -16.05 4.84
C ILE A 737 18.05 -16.21 3.50
N TRP A 738 18.82 -16.34 2.43
CA TRP A 738 18.30 -16.67 1.11
C TRP A 738 18.02 -18.17 0.99
N HIS A 739 16.82 -18.50 0.55
CA HIS A 739 16.37 -19.87 0.30
C HIS A 739 16.15 -20.08 -1.17
N ARG A 740 16.51 -21.26 -1.67
CA ARG A 740 16.22 -21.65 -3.05
C ARG A 740 14.92 -22.45 -3.12
N ALA A 741 14.06 -22.08 -4.05
CA ALA A 741 12.83 -22.82 -4.38
C ALA A 741 12.71 -23.05 -5.88
N TRP A 742 11.84 -24.00 -6.25
CA TRP A 742 11.48 -24.24 -7.64
C TRP A 742 10.10 -24.85 -7.77
N ALA A 743 9.44 -24.57 -8.89
CA ALA A 743 8.16 -25.13 -9.24
C ALA A 743 8.13 -25.57 -10.71
N THR A 744 7.47 -26.71 -10.96
CA THR A 744 7.31 -27.21 -12.33
C THR A 744 6.11 -26.52 -13.00
N LEU A 745 6.37 -25.81 -14.09
CA LEU A 745 5.34 -25.29 -14.97
C LEU A 745 4.82 -26.44 -15.87
N PRO A 746 3.53 -26.78 -15.80
CA PRO A 746 2.98 -27.90 -16.57
C PRO A 746 3.04 -27.62 -18.07
N ALA A 747 3.09 -28.68 -18.89
CA ALA A 747 2.95 -28.55 -20.33
C ALA A 747 1.52 -28.07 -20.65
N THR A 748 1.40 -26.84 -21.15
CA THR A 748 0.12 -26.21 -21.53
C THR A 748 -0.33 -26.58 -22.96
N GLY A 749 0.49 -27.35 -23.69
CA GLY A 749 0.20 -27.79 -25.05
C GLY A 749 -0.91 -28.86 -25.18
N GLN A 750 -2.00 -28.46 -25.85
CA GLN A 750 -2.92 -29.27 -26.66
C GLN A 750 -3.76 -30.36 -25.96
N GLN A 751 -4.72 -29.97 -25.12
CA GLN A 751 -5.91 -30.81 -24.86
C GLN A 751 -6.89 -30.72 -26.04
N ARG A 752 -7.01 -31.77 -26.87
CA ARG A 752 -7.99 -31.82 -27.96
C ARG A 752 -9.43 -31.62 -27.46
N TYR A 753 -9.98 -30.40 -27.57
CA TYR A 753 -11.42 -30.18 -27.53
C TYR A 753 -11.94 -29.98 -28.96
N ARG A 754 -12.78 -30.93 -29.40
CA ARG A 754 -13.67 -30.90 -30.57
C ARG A 754 -13.37 -29.89 -31.70
N GLY A 755 -12.24 -30.04 -32.38
CA GLY A 755 -12.13 -29.77 -33.82
C GLY A 755 -12.31 -28.32 -34.31
N CYS A 756 -12.02 -27.30 -33.50
CA CYS A 756 -11.91 -25.92 -33.99
C CYS A 756 -10.55 -25.33 -33.58
N LEU A 757 -9.77 -24.86 -34.56
CA LEU A 757 -8.51 -24.13 -34.35
C LEU A 757 -8.87 -22.69 -33.95
N THR A 758 -8.99 -22.44 -32.65
CA THR A 758 -8.85 -21.10 -32.07
C THR A 758 -7.44 -20.98 -31.49
N PRO A 759 -6.82 -19.78 -31.45
CA PRO A 759 -5.60 -19.54 -30.70
C PRO A 759 -5.81 -20.03 -29.26
N TRP A 760 -4.88 -20.82 -28.74
CA TRP A 760 -4.98 -21.35 -27.38
C TRP A 760 -4.73 -20.23 -26.35
N PRO A 761 -5.39 -20.30 -25.18
CA PRO A 761 -5.25 -19.29 -24.14
C PRO A 761 -3.78 -19.13 -23.71
N GLY A 762 -3.29 -17.90 -23.66
CA GLY A 762 -1.98 -17.59 -23.10
C GLY A 762 -1.95 -17.93 -21.60
N TRP A 763 -0.75 -18.09 -21.03
CA TRP A 763 -0.57 -18.29 -19.59
C TRP A 763 0.28 -17.17 -18.99
N GLN A 764 0.05 -16.88 -17.71
CA GLN A 764 0.83 -15.91 -16.94
C GLN A 764 1.28 -16.55 -15.62
N VAL A 765 2.48 -16.17 -15.18
CA VAL A 765 3.00 -16.54 -13.86
C VAL A 765 3.02 -15.30 -12.99
N ALA A 766 2.69 -15.47 -11.71
CA ALA A 766 2.65 -14.39 -10.74
C ALA A 766 3.31 -14.78 -9.42
N PHE A 767 4.23 -13.95 -8.93
CA PHE A 767 4.64 -13.96 -7.52
C PHE A 767 3.73 -13.02 -6.75
N GLU A 768 3.09 -13.53 -5.70
CA GLU A 768 2.15 -12.78 -4.86
C GLU A 768 2.62 -12.80 -3.42
N VAL A 769 2.70 -11.63 -2.79
CA VAL A 769 2.87 -11.48 -1.33
C VAL A 769 1.55 -10.99 -0.76
N LEU A 770 1.00 -11.73 0.19
CA LEU A 770 -0.19 -11.37 0.92
C LEU A 770 0.18 -10.62 2.20
N ARG A 771 -0.62 -9.60 2.51
CA ARG A 771 -0.49 -8.80 3.73
C ARG A 771 -1.32 -9.39 4.88
N ASP A 772 -1.16 -10.68 5.10
CA ASP A 772 -1.67 -11.41 6.28
C ASP A 772 -0.66 -11.44 7.44
N GLY A 773 0.42 -10.67 7.30
CA GLY A 773 1.37 -10.32 8.34
C GLY A 773 1.96 -8.93 8.06
N PHE A 774 2.16 -8.12 9.11
CA PHE A 774 2.50 -6.70 8.99
C PHE A 774 3.94 -6.39 9.39
N LEU A 775 4.72 -7.41 9.77
CA LEU A 775 6.06 -7.21 10.32
C LEU A 775 7.06 -8.22 9.73
N GLY A 776 7.77 -7.80 8.69
CA GLY A 776 8.88 -8.53 8.07
C GLY A 776 9.31 -7.96 6.70
N ASP A 777 10.27 -8.61 6.06
CA ASP A 777 10.84 -8.29 4.75
C ASP A 777 10.77 -9.52 3.84
N VAL A 778 10.26 -9.32 2.63
CA VAL A 778 10.22 -10.34 1.58
C VAL A 778 11.22 -9.98 0.49
N GLY A 779 12.17 -10.87 0.23
CA GLY A 779 13.11 -10.78 -0.89
C GLY A 779 12.81 -11.81 -1.97
N LEU A 780 13.01 -11.45 -3.24
CA LEU A 780 12.98 -12.32 -4.40
C LEU A 780 14.16 -11.96 -5.32
N ASP A 781 14.89 -12.97 -5.76
CA ASP A 781 16.08 -12.81 -6.59
C ASP A 781 16.33 -14.03 -7.50
N ASP A 782 17.21 -13.88 -8.49
CA ASP A 782 17.75 -14.96 -9.32
C ASP A 782 16.69 -15.95 -9.86
N VAL A 783 15.68 -15.41 -10.54
CA VAL A 783 14.64 -16.20 -11.21
C VAL A 783 15.21 -16.82 -12.48
N ALA A 784 15.10 -18.13 -12.64
CA ALA A 784 15.64 -18.87 -13.78
C ALA A 784 14.64 -19.91 -14.31
N LEU A 785 14.44 -19.90 -15.62
CA LEU A 785 13.60 -20.88 -16.32
C LEU A 785 14.47 -21.88 -17.10
N THR A 786 14.36 -23.16 -16.78
CA THR A 786 15.09 -24.26 -17.43
C THR A 786 14.14 -25.26 -18.10
N ALA A 787 14.66 -26.01 -19.08
CA ALA A 787 13.86 -26.99 -19.82
C ALA A 787 13.70 -28.31 -19.03
N GLY A 788 12.48 -28.86 -19.03
CA GLY A 788 12.14 -30.10 -18.31
C GLY A 788 11.44 -29.85 -16.97
N PRO A 789 10.90 -30.91 -16.32
CA PRO A 789 10.33 -30.80 -14.99
C PRO A 789 11.42 -30.55 -13.93
N CYS A 790 11.07 -29.94 -12.80
CA CYS A 790 12.00 -29.77 -11.69
C CYS A 790 12.35 -31.11 -11.03
N GLY A 791 13.53 -31.17 -10.38
CA GLY A 791 13.97 -32.30 -9.54
C GLY A 791 13.22 -32.39 -8.20
N ALA A 792 13.70 -33.26 -7.30
CA ALA A 792 13.11 -33.45 -5.98
C ALA A 792 13.14 -32.16 -5.16
N GLU A 793 11.99 -31.72 -4.62
CA GLU A 793 11.89 -30.50 -3.82
C GLU A 793 12.67 -30.63 -2.50
N LEU A 794 13.51 -29.65 -2.18
CA LEU A 794 14.32 -29.61 -0.95
C LEU A 794 13.50 -29.26 0.29
N SER A 795 12.31 -28.69 0.14
CA SER A 795 11.44 -28.32 1.26
C SER A 795 9.99 -28.50 0.84
N CYS A 796 9.24 -29.30 1.57
CA CYS A 796 7.89 -29.72 1.21
C CYS A 796 7.00 -29.74 2.46
N SER A 797 6.12 -28.73 2.55
CA SER A 797 5.12 -28.59 3.63
C SER A 797 3.75 -29.17 3.25
N PHE A 798 3.63 -29.81 2.07
CA PHE A 798 2.38 -30.33 1.53
C PHE A 798 1.24 -29.32 1.32
N GLU A 799 1.41 -28.01 1.53
CA GLU A 799 0.31 -27.03 1.42
C GLU A 799 -0.12 -26.71 -0.02
N ALA A 800 0.78 -26.74 -0.99
CA ALA A 800 0.44 -26.53 -2.41
C ALA A 800 0.14 -27.85 -3.12
N GLU A 801 1.08 -28.78 -3.12
CA GLU A 801 0.99 -30.08 -3.80
C GLU A 801 1.71 -31.19 -3.00
N GLY A 802 1.75 -32.42 -3.53
CA GLY A 802 2.44 -33.57 -2.91
C GLY A 802 3.95 -33.63 -3.17
N CYS A 803 4.57 -32.55 -3.64
CA CYS A 803 6.03 -32.40 -3.85
C CYS A 803 6.68 -33.50 -4.72
N GLY A 804 5.93 -34.04 -5.68
CA GLY A 804 6.40 -35.11 -6.57
C GLY A 804 6.66 -36.47 -5.90
N LEU A 805 6.23 -36.66 -4.66
CA LEU A 805 6.33 -37.93 -3.93
C LEU A 805 5.36 -38.96 -4.51
N ALA A 806 5.88 -40.12 -4.88
CA ALA A 806 5.11 -41.20 -5.50
C ALA A 806 4.73 -42.27 -4.48
N ALA A 807 3.43 -42.48 -4.30
CA ALA A 807 2.88 -43.56 -3.48
C ALA A 807 2.87 -44.89 -4.25
N SER A 808 3.25 -45.98 -3.60
CA SER A 808 3.20 -47.34 -4.12
C SER A 808 2.89 -48.36 -3.02
N GLY A 809 2.33 -49.53 -3.37
CA GLY A 809 1.95 -50.57 -2.41
C GLY A 809 0.44 -50.77 -2.26
N ARG A 810 0.02 -51.53 -1.23
CA ARG A 810 -1.40 -51.94 -1.02
C ARG A 810 -2.21 -50.92 -0.20
N GLY A 811 -1.54 -50.02 0.53
CA GLY A 811 -2.14 -48.84 1.16
C GLY A 811 -1.72 -47.58 0.41
N THR A 812 -2.65 -46.65 0.21
CA THR A 812 -2.41 -45.38 -0.47
C THR A 812 -2.07 -44.29 0.56
N TRP A 813 -0.81 -43.83 0.52
CA TRP A 813 -0.46 -42.51 1.05
C TRP A 813 -1.28 -41.45 0.29
N GLN A 814 -1.87 -40.52 1.02
CA GLN A 814 -2.70 -39.46 0.46
C GLN A 814 -2.47 -38.15 1.20
N ARG A 815 -2.49 -37.06 0.45
CA ARG A 815 -2.49 -35.70 1.00
C ARG A 815 -3.90 -35.33 1.43
N GLN A 816 -4.09 -34.83 2.65
CA GLN A 816 -5.40 -34.40 3.14
C GLN A 816 -5.28 -33.30 4.21
N SER A 817 -6.38 -32.60 4.47
CA SER A 817 -6.56 -31.80 5.69
C SER A 817 -7.59 -32.45 6.61
N ASN A 818 -7.67 -32.01 7.87
CA ASN A 818 -8.68 -32.53 8.80
C ASN A 818 -10.11 -32.05 8.47
N VAL A 819 -10.24 -30.90 7.80
CA VAL A 819 -11.55 -30.34 7.41
C VAL A 819 -12.18 -31.09 6.23
N THR A 820 -11.38 -31.44 5.22
CA THR A 820 -11.86 -32.06 3.96
C THR A 820 -11.56 -33.55 3.85
N GLY A 821 -10.60 -34.05 4.64
CA GLY A 821 -10.14 -35.43 4.62
C GLY A 821 -11.13 -36.42 5.23
N THR A 822 -11.15 -37.64 4.69
CA THR A 822 -12.03 -38.72 5.16
C THR A 822 -11.28 -39.81 5.94
N ALA A 823 -9.95 -39.82 5.90
CA ALA A 823 -9.15 -40.80 6.64
C ALA A 823 -8.74 -40.28 8.02
N ALA A 824 -8.58 -41.20 8.98
CA ALA A 824 -8.06 -40.89 10.30
C ALA A 824 -6.65 -40.26 10.19
N GLY A 825 -6.43 -39.15 10.88
CA GLY A 825 -5.19 -38.39 10.83
C GLY A 825 -5.07 -37.38 11.98
N PRO A 826 -3.97 -36.60 12.01
CA PRO A 826 -3.75 -35.47 12.91
C PRO A 826 -4.93 -34.48 12.95
N ALA A 827 -5.19 -33.91 14.14
CA ALA A 827 -6.26 -32.92 14.35
C ALA A 827 -5.92 -31.55 13.74
N ALA A 828 -4.64 -31.22 13.69
CA ALA A 828 -4.10 -30.02 13.09
C ALA A 828 -2.82 -30.37 12.34
N ASP A 829 -2.66 -29.71 11.19
CA ASP A 829 -1.45 -29.70 10.38
C ASP A 829 -0.28 -29.05 11.14
N HIS A 830 0.96 -29.50 10.90
CA HIS A 830 2.12 -28.97 11.62
C HIS A 830 2.51 -27.59 11.08
N THR A 831 2.57 -27.43 9.75
CA THR A 831 2.97 -26.20 9.07
C THR A 831 2.12 -25.00 9.49
N THR A 832 0.79 -25.16 9.48
CA THR A 832 -0.18 -24.09 9.71
C THR A 832 -0.73 -24.07 11.14
N GLY A 833 -0.57 -25.15 11.90
CA GLY A 833 -1.20 -25.33 13.21
C GLY A 833 -2.73 -25.40 13.16
N THR A 834 -3.33 -25.55 11.98
CA THR A 834 -4.79 -25.52 11.79
C THR A 834 -5.35 -26.84 11.27
N ALA A 835 -6.66 -27.05 11.42
CA ALA A 835 -7.35 -28.18 10.81
C ALA A 835 -7.46 -28.08 9.27
N ALA A 836 -7.26 -26.89 8.71
CA ALA A 836 -7.37 -26.62 7.28
C ALA A 836 -6.09 -26.90 6.48
N GLY A 837 -4.92 -26.86 7.14
CA GLY A 837 -3.63 -27.22 6.54
C GLY A 837 -3.56 -28.69 6.13
N HIS A 838 -2.57 -29.01 5.29
CA HIS A 838 -2.47 -30.29 4.61
C HIS A 838 -1.19 -31.04 4.94
N TYR A 839 -1.35 -32.31 5.29
CA TYR A 839 -0.26 -33.24 5.55
C TYR A 839 -0.41 -34.52 4.70
N MET A 840 0.64 -35.32 4.64
CA MET A 840 0.64 -36.62 3.97
C MET A 840 0.35 -37.75 4.97
N VAL A 841 -0.70 -38.54 4.73
CA VAL A 841 -1.13 -39.59 5.68
C VAL A 841 -1.37 -40.93 5.01
N VAL A 842 -1.17 -42.00 5.78
CA VAL A 842 -1.60 -43.36 5.44
C VAL A 842 -2.38 -43.97 6.60
N SER A 843 -3.55 -44.52 6.29
CA SER A 843 -4.33 -45.30 7.25
C SER A 843 -3.73 -46.70 7.44
N THR A 844 -3.40 -47.03 8.68
CA THR A 844 -2.88 -48.35 9.08
C THR A 844 -3.96 -49.29 9.66
N GLY A 845 -5.23 -48.93 9.43
CA GLY A 845 -6.38 -49.70 9.86
C GLY A 845 -6.51 -51.07 9.17
N ARG A 846 -7.20 -52.03 9.80
CA ARG A 846 -7.42 -53.40 9.26
C ARG A 846 -7.94 -53.45 7.82
N GLY A 847 -8.80 -52.51 7.44
CA GLY A 847 -9.37 -52.43 6.10
C GLY A 847 -8.47 -51.77 5.05
N SER A 848 -7.54 -50.91 5.47
CA SER A 848 -6.71 -50.09 4.57
C SER A 848 -5.29 -50.64 4.41
N LEU A 849 -4.61 -50.97 5.51
CA LEU A 849 -3.28 -51.58 5.50
C LEU A 849 -3.20 -52.71 6.55
N PRO A 850 -3.55 -53.95 6.17
CA PRO A 850 -3.55 -55.09 7.09
C PRO A 850 -2.18 -55.36 7.70
N ALA A 851 -2.17 -56.08 8.83
CA ALA A 851 -0.95 -56.44 9.55
C ALA A 851 0.12 -57.03 8.62
N GLY A 852 1.34 -56.47 8.67
CA GLY A 852 2.49 -56.91 7.88
C GLY A 852 2.51 -56.48 6.41
N HIS A 853 1.51 -55.75 5.92
CA HIS A 853 1.55 -55.13 4.60
C HIS A 853 2.20 -53.76 4.66
N THR A 854 2.78 -53.34 3.52
CA THR A 854 3.53 -52.09 3.42
C THR A 854 2.89 -51.11 2.43
N ALA A 855 3.01 -49.83 2.77
CA ALA A 855 2.70 -48.69 1.91
C ALA A 855 3.94 -47.82 1.84
N VAL A 856 4.36 -47.46 0.63
CA VAL A 856 5.65 -46.83 0.39
C VAL A 856 5.45 -45.49 -0.30
N LEU A 857 6.13 -44.46 0.19
CA LEU A 857 6.20 -43.13 -0.40
C LEU A 857 7.65 -42.84 -0.80
N THR A 858 7.90 -42.56 -2.08
CA THR A 858 9.26 -42.38 -2.62
C THR A 858 9.42 -41.00 -3.25
N SER A 859 10.52 -40.31 -2.94
CA SER A 859 10.85 -39.01 -3.54
C SER A 859 11.39 -39.14 -4.97
N GLN A 860 11.41 -38.03 -5.69
CA GLN A 860 12.29 -37.90 -6.85
C GLN A 860 13.77 -37.97 -6.40
N PRO A 861 14.73 -38.20 -7.31
CA PRO A 861 16.15 -38.19 -6.97
C PRO A 861 16.63 -36.79 -6.54
N TYR A 862 17.25 -36.71 -5.37
CA TYR A 862 18.01 -35.55 -4.90
C TYR A 862 19.41 -35.59 -5.50
N GLN A 863 19.86 -34.44 -6.00
CA GLN A 863 21.22 -34.24 -6.51
C GLN A 863 22.04 -33.51 -5.44
N PRO A 864 23.02 -34.17 -4.81
CA PRO A 864 23.78 -33.57 -3.72
C PRO A 864 24.76 -32.50 -4.23
N SER A 865 24.68 -31.29 -3.66
CA SER A 865 25.66 -30.19 -3.81
C SER A 865 26.93 -30.41 -2.98
N VAL A 866 26.80 -31.14 -1.86
CA VAL A 866 27.86 -31.41 -0.87
C VAL A 866 27.86 -32.88 -0.43
N PRO A 867 28.98 -33.42 0.09
CA PRO A 867 29.10 -34.84 0.46
C PRO A 867 28.30 -35.26 1.71
N ILE A 868 27.70 -34.31 2.44
CA ILE A 868 26.92 -34.56 3.65
C ILE A 868 25.68 -33.69 3.60
N GLN A 869 24.50 -34.28 3.76
CA GLN A 869 23.20 -33.58 3.79
C GLN A 869 22.38 -34.03 5.00
N CYS A 870 21.48 -33.18 5.48
CA CYS A 870 20.55 -33.47 6.55
C CYS A 870 19.14 -33.65 5.97
N LEU A 871 18.51 -34.80 6.23
CA LEU A 871 17.10 -35.03 5.95
C LEU A 871 16.31 -34.81 7.24
N ALA A 872 15.44 -33.82 7.29
CA ALA A 872 14.54 -33.50 8.39
C ALA A 872 13.07 -33.66 7.95
N PHE A 873 12.18 -34.08 8.85
CA PHE A 873 10.75 -34.19 8.59
C PHE A 873 9.97 -34.30 9.90
N TRP A 874 8.70 -33.92 9.87
CA TRP A 874 7.77 -34.11 10.97
C TRP A 874 6.91 -35.34 10.74
N TYR A 875 6.59 -36.06 11.82
CA TYR A 875 5.78 -37.27 11.74
C TYR A 875 4.89 -37.44 12.97
N GLN A 876 3.74 -38.08 12.75
CA GLN A 876 2.81 -38.44 13.82
C GLN A 876 2.26 -39.86 13.61
N LEU A 877 2.23 -40.65 14.69
CA LEU A 877 1.63 -41.99 14.70
C LEU A 877 0.43 -41.95 15.65
N SER A 878 -0.67 -42.62 15.28
CA SER A 878 -1.84 -42.75 16.14
C SER A 878 -1.53 -43.49 17.44
N ALA A 879 -2.21 -43.14 18.54
CA ALA A 879 -2.09 -43.86 19.80
C ALA A 879 -2.52 -45.35 19.68
N GLY A 880 -1.91 -46.24 20.47
CA GLY A 880 -2.21 -47.68 20.47
C GLY A 880 -1.20 -48.49 19.64
N THR A 881 -1.67 -49.21 18.62
CA THR A 881 -0.82 -50.03 17.72
C THR A 881 -0.83 -49.49 16.29
N PRO A 882 -0.17 -48.35 16.03
CA PRO A 882 -0.17 -47.68 14.73
C PRO A 882 0.53 -48.48 13.63
N GLY A 883 1.43 -49.41 13.97
CA GLY A 883 2.35 -50.02 13.02
C GLY A 883 3.77 -49.49 13.20
N SER A 884 4.56 -49.50 12.13
CA SER A 884 5.91 -48.91 12.15
C SER A 884 6.19 -48.08 10.91
N LEU A 885 6.82 -46.92 11.12
CA LEU A 885 7.39 -46.08 10.07
C LEU A 885 8.88 -46.41 9.91
N GLY A 886 9.29 -46.87 8.74
CA GLY A 886 10.67 -47.02 8.34
C GLY A 886 11.07 -45.93 7.35
N VAL A 887 12.23 -45.31 7.56
CA VAL A 887 12.81 -44.37 6.59
C VAL A 887 14.06 -44.99 6.01
N PHE A 888 14.15 -44.98 4.69
CA PHE A 888 15.27 -45.54 3.96
C PHE A 888 15.84 -44.54 2.98
N VAL A 889 17.15 -44.62 2.78
CA VAL A 889 17.87 -43.90 1.72
C VAL A 889 18.21 -44.90 0.63
N LYS A 890 17.83 -44.59 -0.61
CA LYS A 890 18.07 -45.41 -1.79
C LYS A 890 19.12 -44.75 -2.68
N GLN A 891 20.23 -45.44 -2.92
CA GLN A 891 21.38 -44.97 -3.71
C GLN A 891 21.84 -46.08 -4.67
N SER A 892 21.97 -45.76 -5.96
CA SER A 892 22.41 -46.72 -6.99
C SER A 892 21.67 -48.07 -6.96
N GLY A 893 20.38 -48.07 -6.59
CA GLY A 893 19.55 -49.27 -6.45
C GLY A 893 19.64 -50.01 -5.11
N THR A 894 20.54 -49.61 -4.21
CA THR A 894 20.68 -50.16 -2.85
C THR A 894 19.90 -49.32 -1.85
N GLN A 895 19.11 -49.96 -0.98
CA GLN A 895 18.27 -49.27 0.02
C GLN A 895 18.81 -49.53 1.43
N ARG A 896 19.21 -48.47 2.14
CA ARG A 896 19.68 -48.52 3.54
C ARG A 896 18.60 -47.98 4.48
N LYS A 897 18.26 -48.71 5.55
CA LYS A 897 17.33 -48.21 6.58
C LYS A 897 18.07 -47.24 7.50
N VAL A 898 17.55 -46.03 7.65
CA VAL A 898 18.18 -44.97 8.44
C VAL A 898 17.39 -44.61 9.71
N LEU A 899 16.07 -44.81 9.70
CA LEU A 899 15.21 -44.61 10.87
C LEU A 899 14.15 -45.73 10.93
N SER A 900 13.75 -46.09 12.15
CA SER A 900 12.64 -47.02 12.39
C SER A 900 11.90 -46.63 13.67
N VAL A 901 10.62 -46.32 13.56
CA VAL A 901 9.76 -45.92 14.68
C VAL A 901 8.54 -46.84 14.74
N SER A 902 8.21 -47.38 15.91
CA SER A 902 7.09 -48.33 16.08
C SER A 902 6.17 -48.02 17.26
N THR A 903 6.53 -47.07 18.11
CA THR A 903 5.75 -46.63 19.28
C THR A 903 6.02 -45.15 19.52
N MET A 904 4.99 -44.40 19.93
CA MET A 904 5.09 -42.98 20.27
C MET A 904 4.47 -42.71 21.64
N GLU A 905 5.13 -41.87 22.44
CA GLU A 905 4.58 -41.31 23.67
C GLU A 905 3.96 -39.94 23.35
N GLY A 906 2.66 -39.77 23.63
CA GLY A 906 1.93 -38.52 23.34
C GLY A 906 1.23 -38.51 21.98
N SER A 907 0.43 -37.47 21.75
CA SER A 907 -0.38 -37.28 20.53
C SER A 907 0.06 -36.09 19.67
N GLY A 908 1.29 -35.59 19.88
CA GLY A 908 1.84 -34.46 19.14
C GLY A 908 2.67 -34.87 17.92
N TRP A 909 3.03 -33.89 17.10
CA TRP A 909 4.00 -34.02 16.03
C TRP A 909 5.41 -34.23 16.59
N ASN A 910 6.19 -35.11 15.95
CA ASN A 910 7.56 -35.41 16.35
C ASN A 910 8.52 -35.09 15.21
N HIS A 911 9.69 -34.58 15.55
CA HIS A 911 10.72 -34.21 14.58
C HIS A 911 11.70 -35.38 14.37
N GLY A 912 11.86 -35.82 13.13
CA GLY A 912 12.84 -36.81 12.73
C GLY A 912 13.90 -36.17 11.86
N HIS A 913 15.18 -36.42 12.15
CA HIS A 913 16.27 -36.00 11.28
C HIS A 913 17.31 -37.12 11.10
N VAL A 914 17.96 -37.15 9.94
CA VAL A 914 18.94 -38.15 9.56
C VAL A 914 20.05 -37.51 8.74
N THR A 915 21.29 -37.64 9.20
CA THR A 915 22.46 -37.27 8.40
C THR A 915 22.71 -38.31 7.30
N VAL A 916 22.70 -37.86 6.05
CA VAL A 916 22.89 -38.63 4.84
C VAL A 916 24.24 -38.28 4.25
N GLN A 917 25.08 -39.27 3.98
CA GLN A 917 26.30 -39.14 3.18
C GLN A 917 26.04 -39.79 1.81
N PRO A 918 25.70 -39.00 0.76
CA PRO A 918 25.45 -39.53 -0.57
C PRO A 918 26.70 -39.56 -1.46
N ASP A 919 26.92 -40.70 -2.12
CA ASP A 919 27.95 -40.91 -3.15
C ASP A 919 27.38 -40.71 -4.58
N GLY A 920 26.37 -39.83 -4.72
CA GLY A 920 25.63 -39.56 -5.96
C GLY A 920 24.13 -39.38 -5.71
N ASP A 921 23.33 -39.37 -6.78
CA ASP A 921 21.87 -39.17 -6.70
C ASP A 921 21.22 -40.17 -5.73
N TRP A 922 20.35 -39.66 -4.86
CA TRP A 922 19.72 -40.45 -3.81
C TRP A 922 18.23 -40.15 -3.67
N GLN A 923 17.44 -41.12 -3.19
CA GLN A 923 16.00 -40.96 -2.92
C GLN A 923 15.70 -41.29 -1.47
N VAL A 924 14.74 -40.59 -0.86
CA VAL A 924 14.14 -40.99 0.41
C VAL A 924 12.93 -41.88 0.15
N VAL A 925 12.79 -42.92 0.97
CA VAL A 925 11.69 -43.88 0.93
C VAL A 925 11.09 -44.00 2.32
N PHE A 926 9.85 -43.55 2.49
CA PHE A 926 9.06 -43.74 3.70
C PHE A 926 8.19 -44.99 3.56
N GLU A 927 8.40 -45.97 4.42
CA GLU A 927 7.66 -47.22 4.46
C GLU A 927 6.80 -47.28 5.71
N ALA A 928 5.48 -47.33 5.54
CA ALA A 928 4.55 -47.63 6.61
C ALA A 928 4.21 -49.12 6.61
N VAL A 929 4.37 -49.77 7.75
CA VAL A 929 3.97 -51.17 7.97
C VAL A 929 2.76 -51.19 8.89
N GLY A 930 1.64 -51.73 8.42
CA GLY A 930 0.41 -51.82 9.21
C GLY A 930 0.53 -52.82 10.36
N ALA A 931 -0.05 -52.49 11.52
CA ALA A 931 -0.22 -53.42 12.65
C ALA A 931 -1.66 -53.97 12.76
N GLY A 932 -2.60 -53.52 11.93
CA GLY A 932 -3.98 -54.01 11.92
C GLY A 932 -4.84 -53.53 13.10
N ALA A 933 -4.60 -52.32 13.58
CA ALA A 933 -5.49 -51.63 14.53
C ALA A 933 -6.79 -51.18 13.87
N ASP A 934 -7.80 -50.82 14.67
CA ASP A 934 -8.96 -50.06 14.18
C ASP A 934 -8.62 -48.56 14.29
N HIS A 935 -8.77 -47.80 13.19
CA HIS A 935 -8.46 -46.35 13.11
C HIS A 935 -6.99 -45.92 13.28
N GLY A 936 -6.02 -46.81 13.10
CA GLY A 936 -4.60 -46.45 13.11
C GLY A 936 -4.17 -45.60 11.91
N TYR A 937 -3.22 -44.69 12.09
CA TYR A 937 -2.62 -43.89 11.02
C TYR A 937 -1.14 -43.55 11.28
N ILE A 938 -0.44 -43.22 10.19
CA ILE A 938 0.89 -42.61 10.19
C ILE A 938 0.83 -41.38 9.27
N ALA A 939 1.24 -40.22 9.78
CA ALA A 939 1.28 -38.97 9.04
C ALA A 939 2.72 -38.42 8.98
N LEU A 940 3.01 -37.70 7.90
CA LEU A 940 4.24 -36.99 7.61
C LEU A 940 3.90 -35.56 7.22
N ASP A 941 4.74 -34.63 7.65
CA ASP A 941 4.64 -33.22 7.32
C ASP A 941 6.03 -32.58 7.26
N ASP A 942 6.16 -31.40 6.63
CA ASP A 942 7.37 -30.57 6.63
C ASP A 942 8.69 -31.32 6.32
N LEU A 943 8.77 -31.94 5.14
CA LEU A 943 9.97 -32.62 4.65
C LEU A 943 11.01 -31.60 4.18
N HIS A 944 12.20 -31.60 4.78
CA HIS A 944 13.30 -30.71 4.43
C HIS A 944 14.62 -31.45 4.22
N VAL A 945 15.40 -31.02 3.21
CA VAL A 945 16.76 -31.49 2.95
C VAL A 945 17.67 -30.26 2.90
N SER A 946 18.64 -30.20 3.82
CA SER A 946 19.65 -29.16 3.89
C SER A 946 21.06 -29.72 3.73
N ASP A 947 22.01 -28.85 3.43
CA ASP A 947 23.41 -29.19 3.29
C ASP A 947 24.11 -29.22 4.66
N GLY A 948 24.97 -30.21 4.89
CA GLY A 948 25.65 -30.41 6.17
C GLY A 948 25.08 -31.56 7.01
N ALA A 949 25.63 -31.74 8.21
CA ALA A 949 25.17 -32.76 9.14
C ALA A 949 23.99 -32.24 9.97
N CYS A 950 23.04 -33.12 10.32
CA CYS A 950 21.93 -32.71 11.18
C CYS A 950 22.40 -32.27 12.57
N PRO A 951 21.78 -31.22 13.16
CA PRO A 951 22.10 -30.75 14.50
C PRO A 951 21.78 -31.82 15.56
N LYS A 952 22.46 -31.74 16.70
CA LYS A 952 22.17 -32.62 17.84
C LYS A 952 20.76 -32.31 18.38
N PRO A 953 20.05 -33.30 18.97
CA PRO A 953 18.71 -33.08 19.53
C PRO A 953 18.68 -31.89 20.51
N ALA A 954 17.69 -31.00 20.33
CA ALA A 954 17.50 -29.76 21.10
C ALA A 954 18.74 -28.86 21.21
N SER A 955 19.69 -28.95 20.28
CA SER A 955 20.84 -28.06 20.18
C SER A 955 20.75 -27.24 18.89
N CYS A 956 20.98 -25.94 18.97
CA CYS A 956 20.88 -25.02 17.84
C CYS A 956 21.84 -23.84 17.99
N ASP A 957 22.64 -23.61 16.96
CA ASP A 957 23.46 -22.41 16.76
C ASP A 957 22.78 -21.38 15.84
N PHE A 958 21.57 -21.69 15.34
CA PHE A 958 20.73 -20.85 14.50
C PHE A 958 21.33 -20.39 13.16
N GLU A 959 22.47 -20.93 12.72
CA GLU A 959 23.15 -20.43 11.51
C GLU A 959 22.50 -20.86 10.20
N GLN A 960 21.75 -21.97 10.21
CA GLN A 960 21.12 -22.54 9.01
C GLN A 960 19.61 -22.65 9.10
N ASP A 961 19.09 -22.97 10.29
CA ASP A 961 17.66 -23.14 10.54
C ASP A 961 17.35 -22.98 12.05
N MET A 962 16.10 -23.26 12.44
CA MET A 962 15.66 -23.26 13.84
C MET A 962 15.95 -24.58 14.57
N CYS A 963 16.64 -25.55 13.96
CA CYS A 963 17.02 -26.86 14.50
C CYS A 963 15.87 -27.65 15.16
N GLY A 964 14.63 -27.46 14.69
CA GLY A 964 13.42 -28.06 15.25
C GLY A 964 12.84 -27.36 16.49
N TRP A 965 13.31 -26.16 16.84
CA TRP A 965 12.61 -25.24 17.74
C TRP A 965 11.48 -24.55 17.00
N SER A 966 10.32 -24.41 17.64
CA SER A 966 9.16 -23.76 17.05
C SER A 966 8.44 -22.87 18.06
N SER A 967 7.80 -21.82 17.55
CA SER A 967 6.93 -20.96 18.34
C SER A 967 5.48 -21.40 18.08
N PRO A 968 4.74 -21.93 19.07
CA PRO A 968 3.35 -22.28 18.86
C PRO A 968 2.52 -21.05 18.47
N LEU A 969 1.56 -21.22 17.56
CA LEU A 969 0.60 -20.19 17.20
C LEU A 969 -0.31 -19.88 18.40
N ASP A 970 -0.11 -18.73 19.03
CA ASP A 970 -1.05 -18.20 20.02
C ASP A 970 -2.02 -17.23 19.33
N PRO A 971 -3.34 -17.54 19.26
CA PRO A 971 -4.35 -16.65 18.69
C PRO A 971 -4.38 -15.26 19.36
N ARG A 972 -3.90 -15.14 20.61
CA ARG A 972 -3.81 -13.87 21.37
C ARG A 972 -2.61 -13.02 20.97
N LEU A 973 -1.63 -13.62 20.29
CA LEU A 973 -0.47 -12.93 19.74
C LEU A 973 -0.66 -12.61 18.25
N HIS A 974 -1.86 -12.72 17.69
CA HIS A 974 -2.17 -12.27 16.33
C HIS A 974 -1.21 -12.82 15.24
N GLY A 975 -0.59 -13.98 15.47
CA GLY A 975 0.39 -14.59 14.57
C GLY A 975 1.86 -14.21 14.79
N PHE A 976 2.19 -13.41 15.80
CA PHE A 976 3.58 -13.11 16.19
C PHE A 976 4.28 -14.35 16.73
N ALA A 977 5.43 -14.67 16.13
CA ALA A 977 6.31 -15.75 16.53
C ALA A 977 7.71 -15.23 16.91
N TRP A 978 8.49 -16.07 17.59
CA TRP A 978 9.93 -15.85 17.73
C TRP A 978 10.57 -15.72 16.33
N GLY A 979 11.25 -14.60 16.09
CA GLY A 979 11.88 -14.29 14.82
C GLY A 979 13.32 -14.80 14.75
N TRP A 980 13.72 -15.28 13.59
CA TRP A 980 15.09 -15.70 13.30
C TRP A 980 15.79 -14.65 12.42
N LYS A 981 16.90 -14.07 12.88
CA LYS A 981 17.58 -12.96 12.18
C LYS A 981 19.09 -12.97 12.39
N SER A 982 19.80 -12.29 11.49
CA SER A 982 21.20 -11.92 11.69
C SER A 982 21.36 -10.54 12.34
N GLY A 983 22.60 -10.22 12.70
CA GLY A 983 23.01 -8.89 13.19
C GLY A 983 23.00 -7.77 12.14
N MET A 984 22.69 -8.10 10.87
CA MET A 984 22.50 -7.12 9.81
C MET A 984 21.25 -6.28 10.09
N PRO A 985 21.32 -4.94 9.99
CA PRO A 985 20.19 -4.08 10.31
C PRO A 985 19.09 -4.21 9.25
N LEU A 986 18.13 -5.11 9.50
CA LEU A 986 16.77 -4.98 9.00
C LEU A 986 16.11 -3.92 9.87
N ALA A 987 15.90 -2.72 9.31
CA ALA A 987 15.69 -1.46 10.04
C ALA A 987 14.46 -1.38 10.98
N LYS A 988 13.74 -2.48 11.24
CA LYS A 988 12.40 -2.48 11.84
C LYS A 988 12.26 -3.13 13.22
N TYR A 989 13.20 -3.99 13.66
CA TYR A 989 13.15 -4.62 15.00
C TYR A 989 14.51 -4.57 15.72
N PRO A 990 14.56 -4.02 16.95
CA PRO A 990 15.79 -3.94 17.75
C PRO A 990 16.33 -5.33 18.13
N GLY A 991 17.63 -5.42 18.42
CA GLY A 991 18.30 -6.66 18.83
C GLY A 991 19.83 -6.53 18.75
N PRO A 992 20.58 -7.56 19.21
CA PRO A 992 22.04 -7.58 19.13
C PRO A 992 22.58 -7.36 17.69
N GLU A 993 23.57 -6.47 17.53
CA GLU A 993 24.21 -6.26 16.22
C GLU A 993 25.10 -7.43 15.77
N GLN A 994 25.47 -8.32 16.69
CA GLN A 994 26.34 -9.46 16.42
C GLN A 994 25.78 -10.67 17.13
N ASP A 995 25.76 -11.79 16.42
CA ASP A 995 25.47 -13.11 16.99
C ASP A 995 26.57 -13.56 17.95
N HIS A 996 26.31 -14.61 18.71
CA HIS A 996 27.31 -15.20 19.59
C HIS A 996 28.19 -16.22 18.86
N THR A 997 27.61 -17.04 17.97
CA THR A 997 28.26 -18.17 17.30
C THR A 997 29.51 -17.76 16.50
N LEU A 998 29.34 -16.82 15.57
CA LEU A 998 30.37 -16.28 14.67
C LEU A 998 30.98 -14.98 15.23
N GLY A 999 30.25 -14.26 16.09
CA GLY A 999 30.68 -12.95 16.58
C GLY A 999 30.73 -11.91 15.46
N THR A 1000 29.84 -12.03 14.48
CA THR A 1000 29.79 -11.15 13.30
C THR A 1000 28.38 -10.64 13.06
N ARG A 1001 28.24 -9.68 12.14
CA ARG A 1001 26.90 -9.23 11.72
C ARG A 1001 26.17 -10.27 10.85
N ASN A 1002 26.91 -11.25 10.30
CA ASN A 1002 26.39 -12.24 9.38
C ASN A 1002 25.88 -13.51 10.09
N GLY A 1003 26.25 -13.72 11.35
CA GLY A 1003 25.71 -14.85 12.10
C GLY A 1003 24.32 -14.56 12.63
N HIS A 1004 23.65 -15.60 13.09
CA HIS A 1004 22.20 -15.62 13.28
C HIS A 1004 21.82 -15.99 14.70
N TYR A 1005 20.69 -15.47 15.16
CA TYR A 1005 20.13 -15.79 16.46
C TYR A 1005 18.60 -15.70 16.42
N VAL A 1006 17.94 -16.25 17.43
CA VAL A 1006 16.49 -16.13 17.60
C VAL A 1006 16.18 -14.97 18.54
N HIS A 1007 15.13 -14.20 18.24
CA HIS A 1007 14.73 -13.03 19.03
C HIS A 1007 13.22 -12.90 19.14
N PHE A 1008 12.80 -12.13 20.13
CA PHE A 1008 11.41 -11.76 20.33
C PHE A 1008 11.34 -10.30 20.78
N ASP A 1009 10.50 -9.52 20.12
CA ASP A 1009 10.21 -8.14 20.48
C ASP A 1009 9.01 -8.12 21.43
N THR A 1010 9.21 -7.62 22.65
CA THR A 1010 8.14 -7.61 23.66
C THR A 1010 7.05 -6.58 23.39
N SER A 1011 7.28 -5.60 22.51
CA SER A 1011 6.29 -4.59 22.11
C SER A 1011 5.10 -5.18 21.33
N VAL A 1012 5.27 -6.38 20.74
CA VAL A 1012 4.25 -7.07 19.93
C VAL A 1012 3.33 -7.98 20.74
N LEU A 1013 3.63 -8.20 22.02
CA LEU A 1013 2.58 -8.65 22.94
C LEU A 1013 1.43 -7.60 22.79
N GLY A 1014 0.17 -7.87 23.13
CA GLY A 1014 -0.92 -6.85 23.15
C GLY A 1014 -1.57 -6.74 24.54
N ALA A 1015 -2.54 -5.84 24.78
CA ALA A 1015 -3.20 -5.73 26.10
C ALA A 1015 -3.77 -7.07 26.69
N GLY A 1016 -3.92 -8.13 25.88
CA GLY A 1016 -4.24 -9.51 26.29
C GLY A 1016 -3.11 -10.56 26.14
N GLY A 1017 -1.97 -10.20 25.58
CA GLY A 1017 -0.77 -11.03 25.48
C GLY A 1017 -0.01 -11.05 26.80
N THR A 1018 0.16 -12.23 27.39
CA THR A 1018 0.80 -12.41 28.71
C THR A 1018 2.10 -13.20 28.63
N SER A 1019 2.31 -13.95 27.55
CA SER A 1019 3.50 -14.77 27.36
C SER A 1019 3.79 -15.09 25.89
N ALA A 1020 5.06 -15.26 25.54
CA ALA A 1020 5.51 -15.84 24.27
C ALA A 1020 6.39 -17.07 24.51
N LEU A 1021 6.23 -18.11 23.68
CA LEU A 1021 6.83 -19.44 23.90
C LEU A 1021 7.72 -19.84 22.72
N LEU A 1022 8.88 -20.41 23.01
CA LEU A 1022 9.74 -21.11 22.06
C LEU A 1022 9.97 -22.52 22.59
N GLU A 1023 9.46 -23.52 21.87
CA GLU A 1023 9.38 -24.91 22.29
C GLU A 1023 10.37 -25.79 21.53
N SER A 1024 11.01 -26.73 22.23
CA SER A 1024 11.81 -27.78 21.61
C SER A 1024 10.91 -28.88 21.07
N HIS A 1025 11.42 -29.68 20.14
CA HIS A 1025 10.82 -30.97 19.83
C HIS A 1025 10.72 -31.87 21.09
N PRO A 1026 9.80 -32.86 21.13
CA PRO A 1026 9.72 -33.82 22.23
C PRO A 1026 11.04 -34.59 22.43
N LEU A 1027 11.51 -34.65 23.68
CA LEU A 1027 12.72 -35.33 24.10
C LEU A 1027 12.38 -36.56 24.95
N PRO A 1028 13.19 -37.65 24.89
CA PRO A 1028 12.98 -38.82 25.73
C PRO A 1028 13.28 -38.53 27.20
N ALA A 1029 12.79 -39.40 28.09
CA ALA A 1029 13.08 -39.33 29.52
C ALA A 1029 14.61 -39.29 29.78
N ALA A 1030 15.03 -38.43 30.71
CA ALA A 1030 16.43 -38.19 31.00
C ALA A 1030 16.67 -38.12 32.52
N THR A 1031 17.52 -39.00 33.04
CA THR A 1031 17.86 -39.04 34.47
C THR A 1031 18.85 -37.94 34.86
N GLU A 1032 19.82 -37.63 34.00
CA GLU A 1032 20.77 -36.52 34.15
C GLU A 1032 21.13 -35.95 32.78
N SER A 1033 20.77 -34.69 32.53
CA SER A 1033 21.14 -33.96 31.31
C SER A 1033 21.52 -32.52 31.64
N CYS A 1034 22.17 -31.84 30.70
CA CYS A 1034 22.57 -30.44 30.83
C CYS A 1034 22.10 -29.60 29.64
N LEU A 1035 21.46 -28.46 29.93
CA LEU A 1035 21.15 -27.43 28.95
C LEU A 1035 22.09 -26.23 29.14
N ARG A 1036 22.74 -25.78 28.08
CA ARG A 1036 23.53 -24.54 28.04
C ARG A 1036 22.98 -23.66 26.92
N PHE A 1037 22.93 -22.35 27.14
CA PHE A 1037 22.48 -21.40 26.13
C PHE A 1037 23.01 -20.00 26.43
N TRP A 1038 23.04 -19.14 25.42
CA TRP A 1038 23.34 -17.73 25.55
C TRP A 1038 22.07 -16.89 25.38
N TYR A 1039 21.96 -15.81 26.14
CA TYR A 1039 20.83 -14.89 26.06
C TYR A 1039 21.28 -13.44 26.11
N HIS A 1040 20.49 -12.56 25.49
CA HIS A 1040 20.62 -11.12 25.55
C HIS A 1040 19.25 -10.51 25.83
N MET A 1041 19.20 -9.50 26.70
CA MET A 1041 17.97 -8.76 27.01
C MET A 1041 18.23 -7.26 26.97
N ASP A 1042 17.31 -6.53 26.36
CA ASP A 1042 17.33 -5.08 26.29
C ASP A 1042 15.95 -4.55 26.71
N ILE A 1043 15.69 -4.55 28.02
CA ILE A 1043 14.40 -4.13 28.61
C ILE A 1043 14.65 -2.94 29.55
N PRO A 1044 14.00 -1.77 29.33
CA PRO A 1044 14.07 -0.60 30.20
C PRO A 1044 13.77 -0.90 31.67
N GLU A 1045 14.63 -0.43 32.58
CA GLU A 1045 14.49 -0.69 34.02
C GLU A 1045 13.14 -0.23 34.60
N HIS A 1046 12.52 0.81 34.03
CA HIS A 1046 11.21 1.32 34.45
C HIS A 1046 10.03 0.45 33.97
N LEU A 1047 10.28 -0.52 33.08
CA LEU A 1047 9.35 -1.50 32.55
C LEU A 1047 9.73 -2.95 32.96
N SER A 1048 10.59 -3.13 33.96
CA SER A 1048 11.21 -4.42 34.40
C SER A 1048 10.27 -5.53 34.92
N SER A 1049 8.98 -5.51 34.60
CA SER A 1049 8.01 -6.54 35.00
C SER A 1049 7.99 -7.79 34.12
N GLY A 1050 8.86 -7.87 33.12
CA GLY A 1050 9.02 -9.03 32.24
C GLY A 1050 10.02 -10.05 32.79
N GLU A 1051 9.80 -11.35 32.58
CA GLU A 1051 10.75 -12.42 32.95
C GLU A 1051 10.97 -13.39 31.78
N LEU A 1052 12.22 -13.80 31.56
CA LEU A 1052 12.57 -14.95 30.72
C LEU A 1052 12.69 -16.20 31.61
N ARG A 1053 11.97 -17.26 31.27
CA ARG A 1053 11.89 -18.52 32.02
C ARG A 1053 12.26 -19.70 31.13
N VAL A 1054 12.94 -20.68 31.71
CA VAL A 1054 13.11 -22.01 31.12
C VAL A 1054 12.19 -22.95 31.86
N THR A 1055 11.17 -23.46 31.17
CA THR A 1055 10.21 -24.42 31.72
C THR A 1055 10.35 -25.78 31.04
N LEU A 1056 10.02 -26.83 31.79
CA LEU A 1056 10.00 -28.20 31.32
C LEU A 1056 8.57 -28.70 31.37
N GLN A 1057 8.04 -29.08 30.21
CA GLN A 1057 6.70 -29.62 30.08
C GLN A 1057 6.78 -31.14 29.88
N SER A 1058 6.03 -31.89 30.67
CA SER A 1058 5.98 -33.35 30.60
C SER A 1058 4.55 -33.85 30.86
N THR A 1059 4.30 -35.15 30.69
CA THR A 1059 3.01 -35.76 31.09
C THR A 1059 2.74 -35.64 32.59
N THR A 1060 3.77 -35.41 33.41
CA THR A 1060 3.65 -35.18 34.86
C THR A 1060 3.32 -33.74 35.23
N GLY A 1061 3.27 -32.82 34.25
CA GLY A 1061 3.01 -31.39 34.43
C GLY A 1061 4.14 -30.50 33.92
N GLN A 1062 3.96 -29.19 34.07
CA GLN A 1062 4.94 -28.15 33.73
C GLN A 1062 5.68 -27.67 34.98
N ARG A 1063 6.99 -27.48 34.89
CA ARG A 1063 7.82 -26.95 35.98
C ARG A 1063 8.85 -25.94 35.46
N THR A 1064 9.10 -24.86 36.20
CA THR A 1064 10.15 -23.89 35.87
C THR A 1064 11.49 -24.35 36.42
N LEU A 1065 12.51 -24.43 35.57
CA LEU A 1065 13.88 -24.81 35.94
C LEU A 1065 14.75 -23.59 36.27
N TRP A 1066 14.52 -22.49 35.56
CA TRP A 1066 15.29 -21.26 35.69
C TRP A 1066 14.43 -20.05 35.29
N SER A 1067 14.69 -18.89 35.89
CA SER A 1067 14.08 -17.62 35.51
C SER A 1067 15.01 -16.44 35.77
N VAL A 1068 14.88 -15.40 34.96
CA VAL A 1068 15.55 -14.11 35.13
C VAL A 1068 14.59 -12.97 34.83
N ALA A 1069 14.62 -11.91 35.63
CA ALA A 1069 13.85 -10.70 35.37
C ALA A 1069 14.51 -9.84 34.29
N GLY A 1070 13.70 -9.12 33.52
CA GLY A 1070 14.13 -8.26 32.43
C GLY A 1070 15.06 -7.15 32.90
N HIS A 1071 16.20 -7.03 32.24
CA HIS A 1071 17.22 -6.01 32.49
C HIS A 1071 18.01 -5.74 31.21
N HIS A 1072 18.71 -4.62 31.15
CA HIS A 1072 19.67 -4.34 30.07
C HIS A 1072 20.96 -5.16 30.26
N THR A 1073 21.27 -6.04 29.32
CA THR A 1073 22.54 -6.78 29.29
C THR A 1073 23.60 -6.03 28.49
N ARG A 1074 24.85 -5.99 28.99
CA ARG A 1074 26.00 -5.50 28.22
C ARG A 1074 26.58 -6.65 27.37
N GLY A 1075 25.84 -7.09 26.36
CA GLY A 1075 26.19 -8.23 25.51
C GLY A 1075 25.69 -9.58 26.02
N TRP A 1076 26.00 -10.65 25.27
CA TRP A 1076 25.52 -12.02 25.52
C TRP A 1076 25.92 -12.58 26.89
N GLN A 1077 24.99 -13.25 27.56
CA GLN A 1077 25.16 -13.89 28.86
C GLN A 1077 24.96 -15.41 28.75
N SER A 1078 25.82 -16.20 29.39
CA SER A 1078 25.68 -17.67 29.39
C SER A 1078 24.86 -18.16 30.58
N CYS A 1079 24.06 -19.19 30.32
CA CYS A 1079 23.29 -19.89 31.34
C CYS A 1079 23.48 -21.40 31.23
N VAL A 1080 23.49 -22.08 32.38
CA VAL A 1080 23.63 -23.54 32.49
C VAL A 1080 22.54 -24.06 33.43
N VAL A 1081 21.68 -24.94 32.92
CA VAL A 1081 20.50 -25.46 33.62
C VAL A 1081 20.53 -26.99 33.63
N PRO A 1082 20.51 -27.65 34.82
CA PRO A 1082 20.40 -29.10 34.91
C PRO A 1082 18.97 -29.56 34.56
N VAL A 1083 18.86 -30.63 33.76
CA VAL A 1083 17.58 -31.15 33.25
C VAL A 1083 17.39 -32.61 33.67
N GLN A 1084 16.28 -32.92 34.35
CA GLN A 1084 15.98 -34.28 34.86
C GLN A 1084 14.48 -34.62 34.74
N SER A 1085 14.07 -35.47 33.82
CA SER A 1085 12.66 -35.84 33.63
C SER A 1085 12.46 -37.37 33.61
N PRO A 1086 11.53 -37.92 34.43
CA PRO A 1086 11.26 -39.36 34.46
C PRO A 1086 10.43 -39.86 33.27
N SER A 1087 9.83 -38.95 32.50
CA SER A 1087 9.05 -39.21 31.27
C SER A 1087 9.56 -38.34 30.13
N GLY A 1088 9.12 -38.60 28.90
CA GLY A 1088 9.32 -37.67 27.79
C GLY A 1088 8.89 -36.24 28.16
N PHE A 1089 9.62 -35.26 27.63
CA PHE A 1089 9.46 -33.84 27.98
C PHE A 1089 9.82 -32.91 26.82
N GLN A 1090 9.41 -31.64 26.91
CA GLN A 1090 9.83 -30.54 26.05
C GLN A 1090 10.47 -29.44 26.89
N ILE A 1091 11.47 -28.77 26.33
CA ILE A 1091 12.08 -27.57 26.90
C ILE A 1091 11.40 -26.36 26.27
N ILE A 1092 10.96 -25.42 27.10
CA ILE A 1092 10.22 -24.23 26.65
C ILE A 1092 10.90 -22.99 27.21
N PHE A 1093 11.34 -22.09 26.34
CA PHE A 1093 11.68 -20.73 26.71
C PHE A 1093 10.42 -19.89 26.70
N GLU A 1094 10.07 -19.32 27.85
CA GLU A 1094 8.85 -18.53 28.05
C GLU A 1094 9.23 -17.12 28.47
N ILE A 1095 8.78 -16.12 27.72
CA ILE A 1095 8.80 -14.72 28.17
C ILE A 1095 7.45 -14.42 28.78
N THR A 1096 7.41 -13.87 30.00
CA THR A 1096 6.17 -13.45 30.68
C THR A 1096 6.20 -11.97 30.99
N THR A 1097 5.06 -11.27 30.96
CA THR A 1097 4.96 -9.84 31.30
C THR A 1097 3.91 -9.58 32.39
N GLY A 1098 4.24 -8.72 33.35
CA GLY A 1098 3.36 -8.36 34.47
C GLY A 1098 2.61 -7.02 34.32
N ARG A 1099 3.05 -6.12 33.42
CA ARG A 1099 2.47 -4.78 33.15
C ARG A 1099 2.69 -4.38 31.69
N TRP A 1100 1.99 -3.33 31.27
CA TRP A 1100 1.85 -2.88 29.87
C TRP A 1100 1.85 -1.33 29.75
N PRO A 1101 2.40 -0.65 28.69
CA PRO A 1101 3.22 -1.10 27.54
C PRO A 1101 4.59 -1.68 27.96
N MET A 1102 5.17 -2.61 27.18
CA MET A 1102 6.53 -3.14 27.37
C MET A 1102 7.32 -2.92 26.08
N GLU A 1103 8.36 -2.10 26.13
CA GLU A 1103 9.33 -1.98 25.04
C GLU A 1103 10.56 -2.78 25.43
N GLY A 1104 11.07 -3.62 24.53
CA GLY A 1104 12.33 -4.33 24.76
C GLY A 1104 12.47 -5.62 23.99
N THR A 1105 13.70 -6.10 23.85
CA THR A 1105 14.04 -7.28 23.05
C THR A 1105 14.67 -8.37 23.90
N VAL A 1106 14.29 -9.62 23.64
CA VAL A 1106 14.95 -10.81 24.18
C VAL A 1106 15.52 -11.61 23.01
N ALA A 1107 16.79 -12.01 23.09
CA ALA A 1107 17.43 -12.87 22.09
C ALA A 1107 18.11 -14.07 22.73
N LEU A 1108 18.15 -15.20 22.02
CA LEU A 1108 18.76 -16.46 22.42
C LEU A 1108 19.68 -16.96 21.32
N ASP A 1109 20.77 -17.61 21.71
CA ASP A 1109 21.75 -18.18 20.79
C ASP A 1109 22.47 -19.38 21.41
N ASP A 1110 23.13 -20.20 20.60
CA ASP A 1110 24.02 -21.29 21.00
C ASP A 1110 23.40 -22.23 22.06
N ILE A 1111 22.20 -22.75 21.77
CA ILE A 1111 21.51 -23.71 22.63
C ILE A 1111 22.18 -25.07 22.48
N VAL A 1112 22.63 -25.66 23.59
CA VAL A 1112 23.30 -26.96 23.62
C VAL A 1112 22.67 -27.86 24.67
N TYR A 1113 22.05 -28.95 24.22
CA TYR A 1113 21.51 -30.00 25.07
C TYR A 1113 22.41 -31.24 25.06
N SER A 1114 22.91 -31.62 26.24
CA SER A 1114 23.77 -32.79 26.42
C SER A 1114 23.04 -33.86 27.24
N ALA A 1115 22.56 -34.90 26.56
CA ALA A 1115 21.87 -36.02 27.18
C ALA A 1115 22.83 -36.94 27.96
N GLY A 1116 22.46 -37.36 29.18
CA GLY A 1116 23.22 -38.35 29.95
C GLY A 1116 24.51 -37.82 30.58
N MET A 1117 24.73 -36.50 30.57
CA MET A 1117 25.91 -35.84 31.14
C MET A 1117 25.49 -34.84 32.22
N SER A 1118 26.14 -34.92 33.39
CA SER A 1118 25.99 -33.90 34.43
C SER A 1118 26.58 -32.56 33.98
N CYS A 1119 26.00 -31.44 34.40
CA CYS A 1119 26.53 -30.10 34.08
C CYS A 1119 27.93 -29.81 34.66
N GLN A 1120 28.55 -30.75 35.38
CA GLN A 1120 29.81 -30.58 36.10
C GLN A 1120 31.05 -31.22 35.43
N SER A 1121 30.91 -31.94 34.31
CA SER A 1121 32.05 -32.62 33.66
C SER A 1121 32.51 -31.96 32.35
N SER A 1122 33.37 -30.93 32.46
CA SER A 1122 34.61 -30.70 31.67
C SER A 1122 35.08 -29.24 31.78
N MET A 1123 35.71 -28.89 32.91
CA MET A 1123 36.71 -27.83 32.96
C MET A 1123 38.03 -28.41 32.46
N GLN A 1124 38.16 -28.61 31.13
CA GLN A 1124 39.45 -28.85 30.47
C GLN A 1124 39.28 -28.88 28.95
N GLU A 1125 39.51 -27.74 28.29
CA GLU A 1125 40.49 -27.60 27.21
C GLU A 1125 40.85 -26.10 27.05
N PRO A 1126 42.02 -25.78 26.46
CA PRO A 1126 42.86 -24.68 26.90
C PRO A 1126 42.30 -23.32 26.49
N VAL A 1127 42.26 -22.41 27.47
CA VAL A 1127 42.20 -20.98 27.22
C VAL A 1127 43.50 -20.59 26.52
N GLU A 1128 43.47 -20.50 25.19
CA GLU A 1128 44.41 -19.64 24.48
C GLU A 1128 43.91 -18.21 24.70
N GLU A 1129 44.25 -17.68 25.88
CA GLU A 1129 44.10 -16.29 26.23
C GLU A 1129 44.92 -15.50 25.19
N LYS A 1130 44.25 -14.90 24.20
CA LYS A 1130 44.87 -13.82 23.41
C LYS A 1130 45.13 -12.69 24.40
N PRO A 1131 46.39 -12.36 24.73
CA PRO A 1131 46.64 -11.27 25.64
C PRO A 1131 46.26 -9.96 24.92
N SER A 1132 45.28 -9.27 25.50
CA SER A 1132 45.06 -7.85 25.29
C SER A 1132 46.31 -7.09 25.76
N GLY A 1133 47.27 -6.88 24.85
CA GLY A 1133 48.52 -6.21 25.17
C GLY A 1133 49.51 -6.14 24.02
N SER A 1134 49.29 -5.22 23.07
CA SER A 1134 50.31 -4.28 22.54
C SER A 1134 49.83 -3.67 21.22
N PHE A 1135 49.03 -2.61 21.32
CA PHE A 1135 48.64 -1.75 20.18
C PHE A 1135 49.84 -1.02 19.55
N VAL A 1136 51.02 -1.02 20.19
CA VAL A 1136 52.19 -0.23 19.75
C VAL A 1136 53.08 -1.01 18.77
N THR A 1137 53.15 -2.35 18.85
CA THR A 1137 54.05 -3.14 17.96
C THR A 1137 53.45 -3.41 16.58
N GLN A 1138 52.12 -3.53 16.43
CA GLN A 1138 51.50 -3.75 15.12
C GLN A 1138 51.44 -2.49 14.25
N VAL A 1139 51.27 -1.31 14.86
CA VAL A 1139 51.33 -0.03 14.14
C VAL A 1139 52.75 0.23 13.62
N VAL A 1140 53.78 -0.09 14.41
CA VAL A 1140 55.19 0.05 13.99
C VAL A 1140 55.55 -0.94 12.88
N LEU A 1141 55.05 -2.19 12.93
CA LEU A 1141 55.28 -3.18 11.89
C LEU A 1141 54.52 -2.84 10.59
N GLY A 1142 53.30 -2.32 10.69
CA GLY A 1142 52.51 -1.83 9.57
C GLY A 1142 53.13 -0.60 8.90
N LEU A 1143 53.62 0.36 9.69
CA LEU A 1143 54.36 1.52 9.18
C LEU A 1143 55.68 1.12 8.51
N LEU A 1144 56.41 0.14 9.06
CA LEU A 1144 57.63 -0.40 8.44
C LEU A 1144 57.36 -1.12 7.12
N LEU A 1145 56.29 -1.92 7.05
CA LEU A 1145 55.87 -2.59 5.82
C LEU A 1145 55.42 -1.59 4.76
N ALA A 1146 54.66 -0.55 5.14
CA ALA A 1146 54.27 0.52 4.23
C ALA A 1146 55.50 1.29 3.71
N LEU A 1147 56.49 1.57 4.57
CA LEU A 1147 57.74 2.21 4.17
C LEU A 1147 58.57 1.35 3.22
N ILE A 1148 58.62 0.02 3.44
CA ILE A 1148 59.30 -0.93 2.57
C ILE A 1148 58.60 -1.01 1.21
N VAL A 1149 57.26 -1.03 1.17
CA VAL A 1149 56.50 -1.03 -0.08
C VAL A 1149 56.71 0.27 -0.86
N VAL A 1150 56.70 1.43 -0.19
CA VAL A 1150 56.99 2.73 -0.83
C VAL A 1150 58.44 2.78 -1.35
N LEU A 1151 59.41 2.24 -0.61
CA LEU A 1151 60.80 2.15 -1.06
C LEU A 1151 60.97 1.19 -2.26
N LEU A 1152 60.23 0.09 -2.29
CA LEU A 1152 60.22 -0.86 -3.42
C LEU A 1152 59.55 -0.27 -4.66
N LEU A 1153 58.46 0.49 -4.50
CA LEU A 1153 57.81 1.20 -5.59
C LEU A 1153 58.68 2.37 -6.11
N ALA A 1154 59.38 3.08 -5.22
CA ALA A 1154 60.35 4.08 -5.62
C ALA A 1154 61.55 3.47 -6.36
N ALA A 1155 62.06 2.32 -5.91
CA ALA A 1155 63.14 1.58 -6.58
C ALA A 1155 62.68 0.99 -7.93
N GLY A 1156 61.44 0.49 -8.01
CA GLY A 1156 60.82 -0.01 -9.24
C GLY A 1156 60.56 1.10 -10.26
N GLY A 1157 60.08 2.27 -9.79
CA GLY A 1157 59.91 3.47 -10.60
C GLY A 1157 61.23 4.04 -11.12
N TRP A 1158 62.31 3.92 -10.35
CA TRP A 1158 63.65 4.33 -10.77
C TRP A 1158 64.28 3.36 -11.79
N TYR A 1159 63.92 2.07 -11.73
CA TYR A 1159 64.35 1.07 -12.71
C TYR A 1159 63.61 1.19 -14.06
N TRP A 1160 62.36 1.66 -14.05
CA TRP A 1160 61.53 1.85 -15.26
C TRP A 1160 61.80 3.15 -16.04
N LEU A 1161 62.58 4.09 -15.48
CA LEU A 1161 62.91 5.37 -16.13
C LEU A 1161 64.27 5.38 -16.86
N LYS A 1162 64.80 4.23 -17.29
CA LYS A 1162 65.94 4.18 -18.23
C LYS A 1162 65.44 4.06 -19.68
N PRO A 1163 65.73 5.04 -20.57
CA PRO A 1163 65.18 5.05 -21.92
C PRO A 1163 66.02 4.22 -22.87
N ARG A 1164 65.45 3.18 -23.49
CA ARG A 1164 65.99 2.56 -24.72
C ARG A 1164 64.89 2.05 -25.67
N GLY A 1165 64.61 2.86 -26.68
CA GLY A 1165 64.82 2.51 -28.09
C GLY A 1165 63.95 1.43 -28.76
N VAL A 1166 62.90 1.90 -29.45
CA VAL A 1166 62.45 1.58 -30.83
C VAL A 1166 62.66 0.15 -31.37
N ALA A 1167 61.56 -0.55 -31.71
CA ALA A 1167 61.22 -1.00 -33.09
C ALA A 1167 60.09 -2.07 -33.11
N GLY A 1168 59.17 -1.97 -34.09
CA GLY A 1168 58.60 -3.15 -34.77
C GLY A 1168 57.08 -3.40 -34.70
N ARG A 1169 56.34 -2.83 -35.66
CA ARG A 1169 55.09 -3.31 -36.33
C ARG A 1169 54.55 -4.72 -35.97
N THR A 1170 53.24 -4.85 -35.74
CA THR A 1170 52.22 -5.25 -36.76
C THR A 1170 50.78 -5.17 -36.22
N SER A 1171 49.85 -4.91 -37.14
CA SER A 1171 48.40 -4.74 -37.01
C SER A 1171 47.62 -6.04 -36.81
N ALA A 1172 46.63 -6.04 -35.92
CA ALA A 1172 45.45 -6.91 -35.96
C ALA A 1172 44.25 -6.13 -35.38
N GLU A 1173 43.09 -6.36 -35.99
CA GLU A 1173 41.81 -5.64 -35.83
C GLU A 1173 41.28 -5.55 -34.39
N SER A 1174 40.62 -4.43 -34.12
CA SER A 1174 39.94 -4.09 -32.88
C SER A 1174 38.47 -4.49 -32.99
N GLU A 1175 38.07 -5.58 -32.34
CA GLU A 1175 36.70 -5.76 -31.86
C GLU A 1175 36.59 -5.16 -30.45
N GLY A 1176 35.54 -4.35 -30.24
CA GLY A 1176 35.22 -3.69 -28.98
C GLY A 1176 34.74 -4.66 -27.87
N PRO A 1177 34.51 -4.15 -26.65
CA PRO A 1177 34.19 -4.97 -25.49
C PRO A 1177 32.80 -5.57 -25.66
N GLN A 1178 32.71 -6.89 -25.66
CA GLN A 1178 31.44 -7.60 -25.47
C GLN A 1178 30.92 -7.27 -24.07
N GLY A 1179 29.70 -6.73 -24.04
CA GLY A 1179 28.93 -6.50 -22.84
C GLY A 1179 28.56 -7.81 -22.16
N PHE A 1180 28.34 -7.71 -20.86
CA PHE A 1180 27.83 -8.76 -19.99
C PHE A 1180 26.57 -9.41 -20.58
N ASP A 1181 26.63 -10.73 -20.82
CA ASP A 1181 25.48 -11.56 -21.16
C ASP A 1181 24.75 -12.02 -19.88
N ASN A 1182 23.43 -11.83 -19.85
CA ASN A 1182 22.47 -12.34 -18.84
C ASN A 1182 22.42 -13.88 -18.70
N ILE A 1183 23.40 -14.63 -19.25
CA ILE A 1183 23.26 -16.07 -19.52
C ILE A 1183 24.38 -16.93 -18.88
N THR A 1184 25.35 -16.35 -18.17
CA THR A 1184 26.43 -17.18 -17.57
C THR A 1184 26.24 -17.43 -16.08
N PHE A 1185 25.34 -18.38 -15.77
CA PHE A 1185 25.35 -19.11 -14.51
C PHE A 1185 26.68 -19.89 -14.41
N ARG A 1186 27.47 -19.62 -13.37
CA ARG A 1186 28.45 -20.58 -12.87
C ARG A 1186 28.26 -20.72 -11.37
N ASP A 1187 27.98 -21.97 -11.01
CA ASP A 1187 27.96 -22.54 -9.67
C ASP A 1187 29.13 -22.11 -8.78
#